data_AF-A0A1W9W8Y8-F1
#
_entry.id   AF-A0A1W9W8Y8-F1
#
_cell.length_a   1.000
_cell.length_b   1.000
_cell.length_c   1.000
_cell.angle_alpha   90.00
_cell.angle_beta   90.00
_cell.angle_gamma   90.00
#
_symmetry.space_group_name_H-M   'P 1'
#
loop_
_entity.id
_entity.type
_entity.pdbx_description
1 polymer ?
#
loop_
_entity_poly.entity_id
_entity_poly.type
_entity_poly.pdbx_seq_one_letter_code
_entity_poly.pdbx_strand_id
1 'polypeptide(L)'
;MFRSNGKFKNPYHRKGKSVMDSQDKLRRNVVAIREPDSNILGTGFFIGNDGSLLTCFHVVGDKKTMDLYRKTYEIYFNSNVYPAECIFTSSDPMRLDMAVLRLTRGKLPSGAILIPLGKWEARMEADREFLTFGFRSVQQFMGLYASGIVRGRVDTSVRTTLLQLSSQASGQEEIRPGMSGSPIFYRATHRLVGMITTLYLESKEWKETIPLAIPIDAIAEIWQPLQNRFREQELYDELSHRLSPAKWFTPWSFERMTQKLPHLFGVTPEVLEGDTPNENLVTHLKNRKQIYTFIHWLQRNYDDLPIKELTLPTLYDADFVNRIKERDRILGGGAYSVLDAPTGYGKTALLREIEIAYIRKGALCLYVEIPNEPATCIGLATALQDIIGGAGVTSLHDVYAMGEALAKQLIKVKQQLDVVERKWNERQDHESIVLLIDNVERLSDEEATLLTDDFIPAMQVTLRDPAFSFRVHFAGRYVGRKLRGKIKPAVIALTPFEFNIIMETMANRADTNKHHYTETRAAHLMHMTGGHPGCMAHILKNMKYTWPPNDYFREHYGLHKKAVLESARSAQAIIPTELRQIFEVLSFFRRFNHRLLRQMIDKGIIDWDTGDVVTLSNHLTQTYLINRKQGFLQDEIVRRLLNIRMRWEEPERFIALYKTALEIYETNLTDEVRYPEAITIEAMFTELQLRYYSFDEDEQIIKEADITTRQQLAEHFFAEDGILQSYLCRFQDKYDAADILESMRASLDKDWEFQFTLNYFSRQDNYDVAVYNKMDDHIEGLISQSL
;
A
#
# COMPACT_ATOMS: atom_id res chain seq x y z
N MET A 1 39.26 -16.51 -56.09
CA MET A 1 38.05 -17.06 -56.73
C MET A 1 36.87 -16.83 -55.80
N PHE A 2 36.06 -15.80 -56.07
CA PHE A 2 34.80 -15.54 -55.38
C PHE A 2 33.64 -16.09 -56.23
N ARG A 3 32.75 -16.90 -55.64
CA ARG A 3 31.39 -17.22 -56.10
C ARG A 3 30.55 -17.33 -54.82
N SER A 4 29.78 -16.32 -54.40
CA SER A 4 28.53 -15.74 -54.92
C SER A 4 27.29 -16.65 -54.80
N ASN A 5 26.26 -16.06 -54.17
CA ASN A 5 24.81 -16.33 -54.26
C ASN A 5 24.18 -17.38 -53.32
N GLY A 6 23.98 -16.97 -52.06
CA GLY A 6 22.85 -17.41 -51.23
C GLY A 6 21.90 -16.23 -50.99
N LYS A 7 20.74 -16.23 -51.67
CA LYS A 7 19.67 -15.23 -51.50
C LYS A 7 19.15 -15.28 -50.05
N PHE A 8 19.37 -14.22 -49.27
CA PHE A 8 18.63 -13.96 -48.03
C PHE A 8 17.14 -13.80 -48.39
N LYS A 9 16.34 -14.84 -48.10
CA LYS A 9 14.88 -14.71 -48.07
C LYS A 9 14.50 -13.91 -46.84
N ASN A 10 13.74 -12.85 -47.06
CA ASN A 10 13.09 -12.03 -46.06
C ASN A 10 12.32 -12.90 -45.04
N PRO A 11 12.62 -12.86 -43.72
CA PRO A 11 12.00 -13.73 -42.72
C PRO A 11 10.59 -13.29 -42.26
N TYR A 12 9.98 -12.25 -42.86
CA TYR A 12 8.66 -11.73 -42.45
C TYR A 12 7.44 -12.48 -43.03
N HIS A 13 7.46 -13.81 -43.06
CA HIS A 13 6.24 -14.61 -43.19
C HIS A 13 6.22 -15.76 -42.18
N ARG A 14 5.78 -15.43 -40.96
CA ARG A 14 5.47 -16.39 -39.89
C ARG A 14 4.13 -17.08 -40.19
N LYS A 15 4.18 -18.38 -40.49
CA LYS A 15 3.04 -19.29 -40.32
C LYS A 15 3.45 -20.40 -39.36
N GLY A 16 2.73 -20.53 -38.25
CA GLY A 16 2.55 -21.81 -37.56
C GLY A 16 3.35 -22.04 -36.27
N LYS A 17 3.06 -21.29 -35.21
CA LYS A 17 3.00 -21.81 -33.82
C LYS A 17 2.08 -20.90 -32.98
N SER A 18 1.22 -21.52 -32.19
CA SER A 18 0.00 -20.95 -31.59
C SER A 18 0.29 -19.83 -30.58
N VAL A 19 0.38 -18.59 -31.06
CA VAL A 19 0.00 -17.44 -30.24
C VAL A 19 -1.49 -17.59 -30.01
N MET A 20 -1.92 -17.73 -28.76
CA MET A 20 -3.35 -17.71 -28.42
C MET A 20 -4.00 -16.52 -29.13
N ASP A 21 -5.06 -16.80 -29.88
CA ASP A 21 -5.78 -15.79 -30.64
C ASP A 21 -6.20 -14.65 -29.70
N SER A 22 -6.13 -13.40 -30.17
CA SER A 22 -6.45 -12.22 -29.36
C SER A 22 -7.90 -12.29 -28.83
N GLN A 23 -8.77 -12.96 -29.59
CA GLN A 23 -10.14 -13.30 -29.20
C GLN A 23 -10.20 -14.25 -27.99
N ASP A 24 -9.42 -15.34 -28.02
CA ASP A 24 -9.37 -16.29 -26.90
C ASP A 24 -8.84 -15.64 -25.62
N LYS A 25 -7.80 -14.80 -25.74
CA LYS A 25 -7.27 -14.05 -24.60
C LYS A 25 -8.34 -13.19 -23.94
N LEU A 26 -9.11 -12.46 -24.74
CA LEU A 26 -10.21 -11.63 -24.26
C LEU A 26 -11.32 -12.45 -23.59
N ARG A 27 -11.77 -13.55 -24.19
CA ARG A 27 -12.77 -14.45 -23.58
C ARG A 27 -12.34 -15.00 -22.23
N ARG A 28 -11.04 -15.27 -22.07
CA ARG A 28 -10.46 -15.77 -20.82
C ARG A 28 -10.15 -14.68 -19.80
N ASN A 29 -10.39 -13.40 -20.11
CA ASN A 29 -10.10 -12.28 -19.22
C ASN A 29 -11.34 -11.46 -18.84
N VAL A 30 -12.32 -11.38 -19.74
CA VAL A 30 -13.52 -10.55 -19.62
C VAL A 30 -14.66 -11.29 -18.92
N VAL A 31 -15.43 -10.58 -18.11
CA VAL A 31 -16.54 -11.09 -17.31
C VAL A 31 -17.81 -10.27 -17.52
N ALA A 32 -18.97 -10.88 -17.30
CA ALA A 32 -20.23 -10.15 -17.20
C ALA A 32 -20.50 -9.81 -15.73
N ILE A 33 -20.92 -8.58 -15.48
CA ILE A 33 -21.38 -8.15 -14.16
C ILE A 33 -22.90 -8.21 -14.19
N ARG A 34 -23.48 -8.98 -13.28
CA ARG A 34 -24.91 -9.30 -13.27
C ARG A 34 -25.58 -8.92 -11.96
N GLU A 35 -26.88 -8.70 -12.10
CA GLU A 35 -27.83 -8.75 -11.00
C GLU A 35 -28.15 -10.20 -10.62
N PRO A 36 -28.57 -10.47 -9.37
CA PRO A 36 -29.00 -11.81 -8.94
C PRO A 36 -30.18 -12.39 -9.75
N ASP A 37 -30.96 -11.54 -10.42
CA ASP A 37 -32.03 -11.96 -11.34
C ASP A 37 -31.50 -12.28 -12.77
N SER A 38 -30.18 -12.34 -12.93
CA SER A 38 -29.44 -12.61 -14.18
C SER A 38 -29.38 -11.49 -15.21
N ASN A 39 -29.86 -10.27 -14.91
CA ASN A 39 -29.68 -9.14 -15.81
C ASN A 39 -28.21 -8.70 -15.88
N ILE A 40 -27.72 -8.41 -17.09
CA ILE A 40 -26.35 -7.92 -17.29
C ILE A 40 -26.33 -6.40 -17.08
N LEU A 41 -25.65 -5.97 -16.01
CA LEU A 41 -25.41 -4.56 -15.70
C LEU A 41 -24.34 -3.96 -16.61
N GLY A 42 -23.32 -4.75 -16.91
CA GLY A 42 -22.22 -4.31 -17.76
C GLY A 42 -21.11 -5.35 -17.86
N THR A 43 -19.94 -4.88 -18.25
CA THR A 43 -18.76 -5.72 -18.48
C THR A 43 -17.66 -5.36 -17.47
N GLY A 44 -16.85 -6.33 -17.09
CA GLY A 44 -15.57 -6.07 -16.43
C GLY A 44 -14.48 -7.00 -16.97
N PHE A 45 -13.25 -6.86 -16.46
CA PHE A 45 -12.15 -7.74 -16.84
C PHE A 45 -11.12 -7.90 -15.73
N PHE A 46 -10.53 -9.10 -15.64
CA PHE A 46 -9.57 -9.43 -14.59
C PHE A 46 -8.27 -8.66 -14.73
N ILE A 47 -7.80 -8.16 -13.59
CA ILE A 47 -6.58 -7.36 -13.50
C ILE A 47 -5.63 -7.80 -12.37
N GLY A 48 -6.03 -8.75 -11.52
CA GLY A 48 -5.19 -9.28 -10.45
C GLY A 48 -5.38 -10.78 -10.22
N ASN A 49 -4.34 -11.45 -9.71
CA ASN A 49 -4.38 -12.87 -9.36
C ASN A 49 -5.28 -13.16 -8.15
N ASP A 50 -5.61 -12.13 -7.39
CA ASP A 50 -6.55 -12.13 -6.28
C ASP A 50 -8.02 -12.05 -6.74
N GLY A 51 -8.28 -12.13 -8.04
CA GLY A 51 -9.62 -11.98 -8.61
C GLY A 51 -10.10 -10.53 -8.66
N SER A 52 -9.22 -9.54 -8.53
CA SER A 52 -9.57 -8.15 -8.80
C SER A 52 -9.93 -7.95 -10.27
N LEU A 53 -10.95 -7.14 -10.55
CA LEU A 53 -11.44 -6.81 -11.89
C LEU A 53 -11.79 -5.31 -12.00
N LEU A 54 -11.61 -4.73 -13.18
CA LEU A 54 -12.02 -3.36 -13.50
C LEU A 54 -13.36 -3.32 -14.20
N THR A 55 -14.14 -2.28 -13.90
CA THR A 55 -15.36 -1.90 -14.61
C THR A 55 -15.62 -0.41 -14.47
N CYS A 56 -16.65 0.11 -15.15
CA CYS A 56 -17.10 1.48 -14.95
C CYS A 56 -17.87 1.62 -13.63
N PHE A 57 -17.76 2.78 -12.97
CA PHE A 57 -18.51 3.04 -11.75
C PHE A 57 -20.02 3.02 -12.02
N HIS A 58 -20.49 3.58 -13.14
CA HIS A 58 -21.93 3.57 -13.46
C HIS A 58 -22.54 2.17 -13.65
N VAL A 59 -21.72 1.13 -13.85
CA VAL A 59 -22.19 -0.26 -13.92
C VAL A 59 -22.57 -0.76 -12.52
N VAL A 60 -21.99 -0.17 -11.47
CA VAL A 60 -22.12 -0.64 -10.08
C VAL A 60 -22.69 0.41 -9.12
N GLY A 61 -22.80 1.68 -9.50
CA GLY A 61 -23.35 2.76 -8.68
C GLY A 61 -23.87 3.96 -9.49
N ASP A 62 -24.48 4.92 -8.80
CA ASP A 62 -25.02 6.15 -9.39
C ASP A 62 -23.98 7.26 -9.36
N LYS A 63 -23.55 7.76 -10.53
CA LYS A 63 -22.51 8.79 -10.63
C LYS A 63 -22.87 10.11 -9.93
N LYS A 64 -24.15 10.43 -9.77
CA LYS A 64 -24.62 11.68 -9.16
C LYS A 64 -24.60 11.59 -7.64
N THR A 65 -25.09 10.50 -7.07
CA THR A 65 -25.11 10.31 -5.61
C THR A 65 -23.81 9.71 -5.09
N MET A 66 -23.00 9.13 -5.97
CA MET A 66 -21.80 8.35 -5.66
C MET A 66 -22.08 7.08 -4.83
N ASP A 67 -23.34 6.68 -4.72
CA ASP A 67 -23.73 5.46 -4.01
C ASP A 67 -23.56 4.25 -4.90
N LEU A 68 -23.07 3.16 -4.30
CA LEU A 68 -23.13 1.85 -4.92
C LEU A 68 -24.58 1.36 -4.93
N TYR A 69 -25.00 0.76 -6.04
CA TYR A 69 -26.32 0.13 -6.10
C TYR A 69 -26.44 -1.01 -5.07
N ARG A 70 -25.32 -1.69 -4.75
CA ARG A 70 -25.29 -2.90 -3.90
C ARG A 70 -23.96 -3.06 -3.16
N LYS A 71 -23.97 -3.89 -2.12
CA LYS A 71 -22.75 -4.33 -1.42
C LYS A 71 -22.01 -5.44 -2.17
N THR A 72 -22.77 -6.35 -2.80
CA THR A 72 -22.25 -7.54 -3.50
C THR A 72 -22.80 -7.63 -4.92
N TYR A 73 -21.98 -8.15 -5.84
CA TYR A 73 -22.28 -8.30 -7.27
C TYR A 73 -22.00 -9.74 -7.73
N GLU A 74 -22.72 -10.20 -8.75
CA GLU A 74 -22.49 -11.50 -9.37
C GLU A 74 -21.61 -11.36 -10.61
N ILE A 75 -20.47 -12.05 -10.61
CA ILE A 75 -19.53 -12.09 -11.73
C ILE A 75 -19.72 -13.39 -12.49
N TYR A 76 -20.23 -13.31 -13.71
CA TYR A 76 -20.41 -14.48 -14.56
C TYR A 76 -19.19 -14.67 -15.47
N PHE A 77 -18.54 -15.83 -15.35
CA PHE A 77 -17.36 -16.21 -16.12
C PHE A 77 -17.30 -17.72 -16.35
N ASN A 78 -17.08 -18.14 -17.60
CA ASN A 78 -17.01 -19.57 -17.99
C ASN A 78 -18.14 -20.42 -17.40
N SER A 79 -19.39 -19.98 -17.56
CA SER A 79 -20.59 -20.68 -17.04
C SER A 79 -20.68 -20.80 -15.51
N ASN A 80 -19.84 -20.09 -14.77
CA ASN A 80 -19.86 -20.05 -13.33
C ASN A 80 -20.17 -18.63 -12.84
N VAL A 81 -20.78 -18.54 -11.65
CA VAL A 81 -21.07 -17.28 -10.97
C VAL A 81 -20.16 -17.16 -9.76
N TYR A 82 -19.51 -16.01 -9.62
CA TYR A 82 -18.61 -15.70 -8.53
C TYR A 82 -19.11 -14.44 -7.80
N PRO A 83 -19.31 -14.49 -6.48
CA PRO A 83 -19.66 -13.30 -5.71
C PRO A 83 -18.46 -12.38 -5.60
N ALA A 84 -18.68 -11.08 -5.80
CA ALA A 84 -17.66 -10.05 -5.71
C ALA A 84 -18.16 -8.81 -4.94
N GLU A 85 -17.21 -8.07 -4.38
CA GLU A 85 -17.46 -6.83 -3.64
C GLU A 85 -16.72 -5.68 -4.29
N CYS A 86 -17.28 -4.47 -4.21
CA CYS A 86 -16.57 -3.27 -4.66
C CYS A 86 -15.55 -2.86 -3.61
N ILE A 87 -14.27 -2.94 -3.98
CA ILE A 87 -13.15 -2.65 -3.07
C ILE A 87 -12.55 -1.26 -3.28
N PHE A 88 -12.83 -0.63 -4.42
CA PHE A 88 -12.31 0.69 -4.76
C PHE A 88 -13.16 1.34 -5.85
N THR A 89 -13.25 2.67 -5.81
CA THR A 89 -13.92 3.51 -6.81
C THR A 89 -13.05 4.73 -7.08
N SER A 90 -13.29 5.52 -8.13
CA SER A 90 -12.71 6.86 -8.16
C SER A 90 -13.34 7.76 -7.08
N SER A 91 -12.61 8.79 -6.63
CA SER A 91 -13.19 9.79 -5.70
C SER A 91 -14.23 10.68 -6.38
N ASP A 92 -14.17 10.78 -7.70
CA ASP A 92 -15.08 11.54 -8.52
C ASP A 92 -15.43 10.70 -9.77
N PRO A 93 -16.51 9.89 -9.72
CA PRO A 93 -16.97 9.08 -10.85
C PRO A 93 -17.44 9.88 -12.06
N MET A 94 -17.73 11.18 -11.91
CA MET A 94 -18.05 12.06 -13.03
C MET A 94 -16.78 12.42 -13.82
N ARG A 95 -15.66 12.60 -13.11
CA ARG A 95 -14.35 12.86 -13.71
C ARG A 95 -13.68 11.59 -14.23
N LEU A 96 -13.73 10.49 -13.48
CA LEU A 96 -13.10 9.23 -13.85
C LEU A 96 -14.02 8.05 -13.49
N ASP A 97 -14.74 7.54 -14.49
CA ASP A 97 -15.77 6.53 -14.30
C ASP A 97 -15.21 5.10 -14.13
N MET A 98 -14.65 4.80 -12.96
CA MET A 98 -14.08 3.49 -12.64
C MET A 98 -14.51 2.94 -11.28
N ALA A 99 -14.63 1.62 -11.23
CA ALA A 99 -14.74 0.83 -10.03
C ALA A 99 -13.87 -0.43 -10.14
N VAL A 100 -13.41 -0.93 -8.99
CA VAL A 100 -12.71 -2.20 -8.86
C VAL A 100 -13.57 -3.12 -8.02
N LEU A 101 -13.89 -4.29 -8.57
CA LEU A 101 -14.49 -5.37 -7.81
C LEU A 101 -13.43 -6.41 -7.48
N ARG A 102 -13.61 -7.17 -6.40
CA ARG A 102 -12.78 -8.31 -6.05
C ARG A 102 -13.67 -9.50 -5.74
N LEU A 103 -13.33 -10.67 -6.30
CA LEU A 103 -13.99 -11.92 -5.94
C LEU A 103 -13.81 -12.19 -4.44
N THR A 104 -14.89 -12.56 -3.76
CA THR A 104 -14.89 -12.84 -2.30
C THR A 104 -13.89 -13.94 -1.90
N ARG A 105 -13.65 -14.93 -2.78
CA ARG A 105 -12.63 -15.97 -2.58
C ARG A 105 -11.18 -15.49 -2.71
N GLY A 106 -10.95 -14.26 -3.20
CA GLY A 106 -9.62 -13.67 -3.31
C GLY A 106 -8.66 -14.43 -4.25
N LYS A 107 -9.18 -15.11 -5.28
CA LYS A 107 -8.39 -15.89 -6.24
C LYS A 107 -8.96 -15.79 -7.65
N LEU A 108 -8.07 -15.70 -8.63
CA LEU A 108 -8.42 -15.74 -10.05
C LEU A 108 -9.08 -17.09 -10.42
N PRO A 109 -10.24 -17.09 -11.11
CA PRO A 109 -10.92 -18.33 -11.49
C PRO A 109 -10.10 -19.24 -12.40
N SER A 110 -10.39 -20.54 -12.36
CA SER A 110 -9.76 -21.50 -13.27
C SER A 110 -10.05 -21.14 -14.72
N GLY A 111 -9.03 -21.22 -15.58
CA GLY A 111 -9.10 -20.87 -16.98
C GLY A 111 -9.02 -19.37 -17.28
N ALA A 112 -9.17 -18.49 -16.28
CA ALA A 112 -8.96 -17.07 -16.46
C ALA A 112 -7.48 -16.73 -16.68
N ILE A 113 -7.22 -15.66 -17.42
CA ILE A 113 -5.87 -15.13 -17.65
C ILE A 113 -5.82 -13.65 -17.36
N LEU A 114 -4.62 -13.16 -17.05
CA LEU A 114 -4.33 -11.73 -16.96
C LEU A 114 -3.63 -11.28 -18.24
N ILE A 115 -4.25 -10.34 -18.97
CA ILE A 115 -3.65 -9.75 -20.17
C ILE A 115 -2.69 -8.62 -19.75
N PRO A 116 -1.47 -8.51 -20.32
CA PRO A 116 -0.54 -7.42 -20.04
C PRO A 116 -1.19 -6.03 -20.19
N LEU A 117 -0.77 -5.08 -19.35
CA LEU A 117 -1.24 -3.70 -19.37
C LEU A 117 -0.23 -2.82 -20.12
N GLY A 118 -0.68 -1.73 -20.76
CA GLY A 118 0.24 -0.80 -21.40
C GLY A 118 -0.35 0.58 -21.58
N LYS A 119 0.53 1.57 -21.84
CA LYS A 119 0.09 2.91 -22.22
C LYS A 119 -0.44 2.85 -23.66
N TRP A 120 -1.46 3.64 -23.94
CA TRP A 120 -1.78 3.91 -25.34
C TRP A 120 -0.82 4.97 -25.88
N GLU A 121 0.02 4.56 -26.84
CA GLU A 121 0.94 5.40 -27.59
C GLU A 121 0.93 4.96 -29.06
N ALA A 122 0.24 5.70 -29.93
CA ALA A 122 0.26 5.42 -31.35
C ALA A 122 1.50 6.05 -32.01
N ARG A 123 2.39 5.22 -32.55
CA ARG A 123 3.56 5.69 -33.34
C ARG A 123 3.21 5.91 -34.80
N MET A 124 2.33 5.05 -35.34
CA MET A 124 1.82 5.14 -36.71
C MET A 124 0.30 4.97 -36.73
N GLU A 125 -0.34 5.37 -37.82
CA GLU A 125 -1.80 5.26 -37.98
C GLU A 125 -2.27 3.80 -38.07
N ALA A 126 -1.49 2.93 -38.73
CA ALA A 126 -1.73 1.49 -38.79
C ALA A 126 -1.69 0.80 -37.41
N ASP A 127 -1.04 1.40 -36.42
CA ASP A 127 -0.96 0.83 -35.09
C ASP A 127 -2.25 1.06 -34.29
N ARG A 128 -3.21 1.86 -34.77
CA ARG A 128 -4.35 2.34 -33.95
C ARG A 128 -5.46 1.32 -33.72
N GLU A 129 -5.36 0.12 -34.28
CA GLU A 129 -6.40 -0.90 -34.18
C GLU A 129 -6.56 -1.46 -32.76
N PHE A 130 -7.83 -1.59 -32.34
CA PHE A 130 -8.19 -2.28 -31.12
C PHE A 130 -9.19 -3.41 -31.37
N LEU A 131 -9.21 -4.35 -30.42
CA LEU A 131 -10.24 -5.37 -30.27
C LEU A 131 -10.81 -5.25 -28.85
N THR A 132 -12.09 -5.51 -28.70
CA THR A 132 -12.73 -5.63 -27.40
C THR A 132 -13.71 -6.80 -27.41
N PHE A 133 -14.02 -7.30 -26.22
CA PHE A 133 -15.07 -8.28 -26.00
C PHE A 133 -15.88 -7.79 -24.80
N GLY A 134 -17.20 -7.82 -24.90
CA GLY A 134 -18.08 -7.32 -23.86
C GLY A 134 -19.49 -7.86 -23.97
N PHE A 135 -20.25 -7.67 -22.92
CA PHE A 135 -21.63 -8.14 -22.82
C PHE A 135 -22.60 -7.01 -23.14
N ARG A 136 -23.65 -7.28 -23.89
CA ARG A 136 -24.70 -6.29 -24.18
C ARG A 136 -25.88 -6.53 -23.26
N SER A 137 -26.66 -5.48 -22.98
CA SER A 137 -27.84 -5.58 -22.11
C SER A 137 -28.93 -6.50 -22.68
N VAL A 138 -28.91 -6.80 -23.98
CA VAL A 138 -29.82 -7.77 -24.61
C VAL A 138 -29.30 -9.19 -24.38
N GLN A 139 -30.00 -9.96 -23.54
CA GLN A 139 -29.63 -11.29 -23.01
C GLN A 139 -29.36 -12.39 -24.07
N GLN A 140 -29.50 -12.11 -25.36
CA GLN A 140 -29.40 -13.12 -26.42
C GLN A 140 -27.98 -13.60 -26.73
N PHE A 141 -26.94 -12.86 -26.29
CA PHE A 141 -25.55 -13.18 -26.63
C PHE A 141 -24.67 -13.36 -25.39
N MET A 142 -23.87 -14.41 -25.40
CA MET A 142 -22.85 -14.72 -24.38
C MET A 142 -21.57 -13.87 -24.59
N GLY A 143 -21.75 -12.56 -24.74
CA GLY A 143 -20.71 -11.61 -25.11
C GLY A 143 -20.47 -11.50 -26.61
N LEU A 144 -20.03 -10.32 -27.06
CA LEU A 144 -19.78 -9.99 -28.45
C LEU A 144 -18.45 -9.27 -28.61
N TYR A 145 -17.80 -9.48 -29.75
CA TYR A 145 -16.62 -8.72 -30.14
C TYR A 145 -17.03 -7.39 -30.77
N ALA A 146 -16.17 -6.39 -30.57
CA ALA A 146 -16.15 -5.19 -31.38
C ALA A 146 -14.69 -4.83 -31.70
N SER A 147 -14.48 -4.16 -32.82
CA SER A 147 -13.18 -3.73 -33.28
C SER A 147 -13.27 -2.33 -33.88
N GLY A 148 -12.13 -1.66 -33.98
CA GLY A 148 -12.08 -0.31 -34.47
C GLY A 148 -10.70 0.30 -34.31
N ILE A 149 -10.66 1.62 -34.33
CA ILE A 149 -9.42 2.39 -34.13
C ILE A 149 -9.55 3.35 -32.95
N VAL A 150 -8.45 3.51 -32.22
CA VAL A 150 -8.28 4.59 -31.24
C VAL A 150 -7.81 5.83 -31.99
N ARG A 151 -8.66 6.85 -32.06
CA ARG A 151 -8.40 8.09 -32.81
C ARG A 151 -7.32 8.94 -32.16
N GLY A 152 -7.35 9.03 -30.84
CA GLY A 152 -6.49 9.93 -30.09
C GLY A 152 -6.89 10.04 -28.63
N ARG A 153 -6.07 10.80 -27.89
CA ARG A 153 -6.44 11.34 -26.58
C ARG A 153 -7.29 12.60 -26.79
N VAL A 154 -8.37 12.73 -26.03
CA VAL A 154 -9.27 13.89 -26.02
C VAL A 154 -9.46 14.36 -24.60
N ASP A 155 -9.28 15.66 -24.36
CA ASP A 155 -9.55 16.27 -23.07
C ASP A 155 -11.03 16.61 -22.95
N THR A 156 -11.65 16.21 -21.85
CA THR A 156 -13.03 16.60 -21.54
C THR A 156 -13.07 17.92 -20.77
N SER A 157 -14.23 18.57 -20.74
CA SER A 157 -14.48 19.77 -19.93
C SER A 157 -14.18 19.57 -18.43
N VAL A 158 -14.18 18.32 -17.96
CA VAL A 158 -13.88 17.92 -16.57
C VAL A 158 -12.38 17.63 -16.36
N ARG A 159 -11.51 18.01 -17.31
CA ARG A 159 -10.05 17.83 -17.25
C ARG A 159 -9.62 16.37 -17.04
N THR A 160 -10.29 15.45 -17.73
CA THR A 160 -9.84 14.06 -17.86
C THR A 160 -9.52 13.78 -19.31
N THR A 161 -8.34 13.23 -19.56
CA THR A 161 -7.93 12.79 -20.89
C THR A 161 -8.48 11.39 -21.13
N LEU A 162 -9.35 11.24 -22.14
CA LEU A 162 -9.95 9.97 -22.56
C LEU A 162 -9.42 9.53 -23.92
N LEU A 163 -9.58 8.26 -24.29
CA LEU A 163 -9.31 7.75 -25.63
C LEU A 163 -10.58 7.83 -26.46
N GLN A 164 -10.54 8.52 -27.60
CA GLN A 164 -11.67 8.52 -28.53
C GLN A 164 -11.64 7.27 -29.41
N LEU A 165 -12.75 6.54 -29.47
CA LEU A 165 -12.87 5.32 -30.25
C LEU A 165 -13.67 5.56 -31.53
N SER A 166 -13.41 4.74 -32.54
CA SER A 166 -14.21 4.68 -33.76
C SER A 166 -14.38 3.21 -34.14
N SER A 167 -15.59 2.69 -34.00
CA SER A 167 -15.94 1.29 -34.25
C SER A 167 -17.15 1.22 -35.17
N GLN A 168 -16.93 1.43 -36.47
CA GLN A 168 -17.97 1.27 -37.48
C GLN A 168 -17.68 0.04 -38.33
N ALA A 169 -18.60 -0.93 -38.29
CA ALA A 169 -18.64 -2.03 -39.24
C ALA A 169 -19.98 -1.97 -39.97
N SER A 170 -19.92 -2.01 -41.31
CA SER A 170 -21.13 -2.01 -42.16
C SER A 170 -22.09 -0.85 -41.88
N GLY A 171 -21.56 0.32 -41.51
CA GLY A 171 -22.34 1.54 -41.22
C GLY A 171 -23.05 1.56 -39.86
N GLN A 172 -22.82 0.58 -38.98
CA GLN A 172 -23.36 0.57 -37.62
C GLN A 172 -22.25 0.58 -36.57
N GLU A 173 -22.52 1.22 -35.43
CA GLU A 173 -21.62 1.17 -34.28
C GLU A 173 -21.63 -0.22 -33.64
N GLU A 174 -20.42 -0.79 -33.49
CA GLU A 174 -20.22 -2.08 -32.86
C GLU A 174 -20.23 -1.99 -31.32
N ILE A 175 -19.74 -0.89 -30.76
CA ILE A 175 -19.82 -0.58 -29.32
C ILE A 175 -21.24 -0.12 -29.00
N ARG A 176 -21.90 -0.82 -28.08
CA ARG A 176 -23.32 -0.60 -27.73
C ARG A 176 -23.53 -0.63 -26.21
N PRO A 177 -24.69 -0.16 -25.71
CA PRO A 177 -25.04 -0.24 -24.29
C PRO A 177 -24.83 -1.65 -23.70
N GLY A 178 -24.29 -1.70 -22.48
CA GLY A 178 -23.83 -2.91 -21.78
C GLY A 178 -22.34 -3.20 -21.93
N MET A 179 -21.68 -2.75 -23.00
CA MET A 179 -20.24 -2.94 -23.19
C MET A 179 -19.38 -2.00 -22.33
N SER A 180 -20.00 -1.10 -21.55
CA SER A 180 -19.29 -0.30 -20.55
C SER A 180 -18.48 -1.19 -19.62
N GLY A 181 -17.22 -0.79 -19.38
CA GLY A 181 -16.26 -1.56 -18.59
C GLY A 181 -15.52 -2.65 -19.38
N SER A 182 -15.79 -2.85 -20.67
CA SER A 182 -15.03 -3.78 -21.51
C SER A 182 -13.60 -3.27 -21.74
N PRO A 183 -12.58 -4.14 -21.81
CA PRO A 183 -11.21 -3.72 -22.03
C PRO A 183 -10.94 -3.35 -23.49
N ILE A 184 -10.05 -2.39 -23.72
CA ILE A 184 -9.47 -2.08 -25.04
C ILE A 184 -8.18 -2.88 -25.20
N PHE A 185 -8.23 -3.97 -25.97
CA PHE A 185 -7.06 -4.74 -26.37
C PHE A 185 -6.42 -4.10 -27.60
N TYR A 186 -5.24 -3.52 -27.39
CA TYR A 186 -4.48 -2.87 -28.44
C TYR A 186 -3.70 -3.90 -29.25
N ARG A 187 -4.05 -4.03 -30.54
CA ARG A 187 -3.53 -5.13 -31.37
C ARG A 187 -2.03 -5.02 -31.60
N ALA A 188 -1.52 -3.80 -31.77
CA ALA A 188 -0.11 -3.54 -32.05
C ALA A 188 0.82 -4.03 -30.92
N THR A 189 0.39 -3.91 -29.65
CA THR A 189 1.21 -4.29 -28.49
C THR A 189 0.74 -5.54 -27.77
N HIS A 190 -0.43 -6.07 -28.14
CA HIS A 190 -1.13 -7.16 -27.44
C HIS A 190 -1.40 -6.87 -25.96
N ARG A 191 -1.77 -5.63 -25.63
CA ARG A 191 -1.99 -5.16 -24.25
C ARG A 191 -3.35 -4.52 -24.07
N LEU A 192 -3.80 -4.50 -22.82
CA LEU A 192 -4.93 -3.65 -22.43
C LEU A 192 -4.44 -2.23 -22.21
N VAL A 193 -5.01 -1.28 -22.95
CA VAL A 193 -4.61 0.13 -22.91
C VAL A 193 -5.71 1.07 -22.40
N GLY A 194 -6.92 0.54 -22.24
CA GLY A 194 -8.04 1.31 -21.69
C GLY A 194 -9.26 0.45 -21.40
N MET A 195 -10.30 1.11 -20.93
CA MET A 195 -11.59 0.51 -20.58
C MET A 195 -12.71 1.34 -21.19
N ILE A 196 -13.63 0.72 -21.92
CA ILE A 196 -14.73 1.39 -22.60
C ILE A 196 -15.60 2.12 -21.58
N THR A 197 -15.85 3.40 -21.86
CA THR A 197 -16.86 4.23 -21.22
C THR A 197 -17.61 4.99 -22.30
N THR A 198 -18.80 5.47 -22.00
CA THR A 198 -19.62 6.16 -23.00
C THR A 198 -20.01 7.52 -22.49
N LEU A 199 -19.80 8.55 -23.32
CA LEU A 199 -20.33 9.88 -23.06
C LEU A 199 -21.65 10.02 -23.82
N TYR A 200 -22.72 10.27 -23.08
CA TYR A 200 -24.02 10.62 -23.63
C TYR A 200 -24.14 12.14 -23.64
N LEU A 201 -24.16 12.72 -24.84
CA LEU A 201 -24.48 14.13 -25.03
C LEU A 201 -25.95 14.22 -25.43
N GLU A 202 -26.78 14.73 -24.52
CA GLU A 202 -28.19 14.95 -24.76
C GLU A 202 -28.47 16.45 -24.79
N SER A 203 -28.86 16.96 -25.96
CA SER A 203 -29.46 18.28 -26.12
C SER A 203 -30.96 18.12 -26.38
N LYS A 204 -31.72 19.22 -26.35
CA LYS A 204 -33.15 19.19 -26.71
C LYS A 204 -33.40 18.71 -28.16
N GLU A 205 -32.39 18.78 -29.03
CA GLU A 205 -32.53 18.57 -30.47
C GLU A 205 -31.81 17.31 -30.98
N TRP A 206 -30.86 16.76 -30.24
CA TRP A 206 -30.09 15.58 -30.67
C TRP A 206 -29.53 14.78 -29.48
N LYS A 207 -29.41 13.47 -29.71
CA LYS A 207 -28.72 12.51 -28.82
C LYS A 207 -27.52 11.97 -29.55
N GLU A 208 -26.33 12.30 -29.09
CA GLU A 208 -25.08 11.73 -29.60
C GLU A 208 -24.45 10.86 -28.53
N THR A 209 -24.01 9.67 -28.94
CA THR A 209 -23.26 8.74 -28.09
C THR A 209 -21.86 8.67 -28.64
N ILE A 210 -20.88 9.17 -27.89
CA ILE A 210 -19.48 9.12 -28.32
C ILE A 210 -18.81 7.96 -27.58
N PRO A 211 -18.33 6.92 -28.29
CA PRO A 211 -17.61 5.83 -27.66
C PRO A 211 -16.22 6.31 -27.24
N LEU A 212 -15.97 6.25 -25.94
CA LEU A 212 -14.70 6.65 -25.33
C LEU A 212 -14.09 5.45 -24.60
N ALA A 213 -12.84 5.60 -24.18
CA ALA A 213 -12.26 4.71 -23.19
C ALA A 213 -11.43 5.49 -22.19
N ILE A 214 -11.47 5.05 -20.95
CA ILE A 214 -10.59 5.53 -19.90
C ILE A 214 -9.22 4.88 -20.12
N PRO A 215 -8.13 5.65 -20.31
CA PRO A 215 -6.79 5.10 -20.41
C PRO A 215 -6.42 4.30 -19.14
N ILE A 216 -5.81 3.14 -19.31
CA ILE A 216 -5.47 2.30 -18.15
C ILE A 216 -4.41 2.95 -17.25
N ASP A 217 -3.56 3.81 -17.82
CA ASP A 217 -2.58 4.63 -17.10
C ASP A 217 -3.26 5.68 -16.21
N ALA A 218 -4.36 6.30 -16.65
CA ALA A 218 -5.15 7.22 -15.82
C ALA A 218 -5.80 6.50 -14.63
N ILE A 219 -6.22 5.24 -14.81
CA ILE A 219 -6.72 4.38 -13.72
C ILE A 219 -5.58 4.03 -12.75
N ALA A 220 -4.40 3.70 -13.29
CA ALA A 220 -3.23 3.34 -12.51
C ALA A 220 -2.69 4.51 -11.66
N GLU A 221 -2.90 5.75 -12.08
CA GLU A 221 -2.52 6.94 -11.27
C GLU A 221 -3.25 7.02 -9.94
N ILE A 222 -4.52 6.57 -9.89
CA ILE A 222 -5.33 6.68 -8.67
C ILE A 222 -5.48 5.37 -7.90
N TRP A 223 -5.15 4.22 -8.49
CA TRP A 223 -5.25 2.93 -7.82
C TRP A 223 -3.92 2.16 -7.81
N GLN A 224 -3.25 2.22 -6.66
CA GLN A 224 -1.87 1.74 -6.45
C GLN A 224 -1.59 0.29 -6.88
N PRO A 225 -2.48 -0.70 -6.63
CA PRO A 225 -2.25 -2.07 -7.09
C PRO A 225 -2.10 -2.18 -8.62
N LEU A 226 -2.90 -1.43 -9.39
CA LEU A 226 -2.76 -1.41 -10.85
C LEU A 226 -1.48 -0.72 -11.28
N GLN A 227 -1.10 0.36 -10.59
CA GLN A 227 0.17 1.04 -10.86
C GLN A 227 1.38 0.14 -10.65
N ASN A 228 1.38 -0.66 -9.59
CA ASN A 228 2.43 -1.64 -9.33
C ASN A 228 2.51 -2.65 -10.48
N ARG A 229 1.36 -3.19 -10.88
CA ARG A 229 1.27 -4.10 -12.03
C ARG A 229 1.71 -3.44 -13.34
N PHE A 230 1.44 -2.15 -13.50
CA PHE A 230 1.84 -1.35 -14.64
C PHE A 230 3.35 -1.16 -14.71
N ARG A 231 3.96 -0.71 -13.61
CA ARG A 231 5.42 -0.55 -13.46
C ARG A 231 6.15 -1.88 -13.64
N GLU A 232 5.61 -2.96 -13.08
CA GLU A 232 6.11 -4.30 -13.32
C GLU A 232 6.08 -4.65 -14.80
N GLN A 233 4.97 -4.38 -15.50
CA GLN A 233 4.89 -4.66 -16.93
C GLN A 233 5.87 -3.82 -17.74
N GLU A 234 6.01 -2.51 -17.45
CA GLU A 234 7.01 -1.65 -18.08
C GLU A 234 8.43 -2.19 -17.85
N LEU A 235 8.74 -2.63 -16.63
CA LEU A 235 10.02 -3.26 -16.30
C LEU A 235 10.24 -4.54 -17.12
N TYR A 236 9.20 -5.36 -17.30
CA TYR A 236 9.27 -6.59 -18.09
C TYR A 236 9.53 -6.28 -19.56
N ASP A 237 8.89 -5.24 -20.08
CA ASP A 237 9.05 -4.82 -21.47
C ASP A 237 10.43 -4.23 -21.70
N GLU A 238 10.91 -3.40 -20.77
CA GLU A 238 12.22 -2.79 -20.83
C GLU A 238 13.31 -3.85 -20.70
N LEU A 239 13.14 -4.83 -19.81
CA LEU A 239 14.05 -5.97 -19.69
C LEU A 239 14.03 -6.82 -20.97
N SER A 240 12.87 -7.19 -21.49
CA SER A 240 12.75 -7.96 -22.74
C SER A 240 13.37 -7.20 -23.92
N HIS A 241 13.15 -5.89 -23.97
CA HIS A 241 13.78 -5.02 -24.94
C HIS A 241 15.29 -5.07 -24.78
N ARG A 242 15.84 -4.83 -23.58
CA ARG A 242 17.28 -4.80 -23.24
C ARG A 242 17.98 -6.17 -23.34
N LEU A 243 17.26 -7.27 -23.31
CA LEU A 243 17.82 -8.61 -23.54
C LEU A 243 17.86 -8.99 -25.03
N SER A 244 17.15 -8.24 -25.90
CA SER A 244 17.11 -8.54 -27.34
C SER A 244 18.53 -8.57 -27.94
N PRO A 245 18.98 -9.69 -28.54
CA PRO A 245 20.41 -10.01 -28.68
C PRO A 245 21.15 -9.10 -29.67
N ALA A 246 20.42 -8.28 -30.43
CA ALA A 246 20.98 -7.46 -31.50
C ALA A 246 21.66 -6.16 -31.02
N LYS A 247 21.59 -5.81 -29.73
CA LYS A 247 22.03 -4.46 -29.28
C LYS A 247 23.07 -4.43 -28.15
N TRP A 248 23.16 -5.43 -27.26
CA TRP A 248 23.98 -5.27 -26.04
C TRP A 248 24.79 -6.49 -25.61
N PHE A 249 24.33 -7.72 -25.87
CA PHE A 249 25.12 -8.90 -25.57
C PHE A 249 26.00 -9.27 -26.75
N THR A 250 27.29 -9.47 -26.52
CA THR A 250 28.06 -10.33 -27.42
C THR A 250 27.43 -11.73 -27.41
N PRO A 251 27.43 -12.50 -28.52
CA PRO A 251 26.94 -13.87 -28.53
C PRO A 251 27.52 -14.71 -27.38
N TRP A 252 28.80 -14.46 -27.05
CA TRP A 252 29.49 -15.08 -25.92
C TRP A 252 28.92 -14.67 -24.56
N SER A 253 28.67 -13.37 -24.32
CA SER A 253 28.05 -12.90 -23.06
C SER A 253 26.64 -13.46 -22.88
N PHE A 254 25.87 -13.57 -23.96
CA PHE A 254 24.52 -14.15 -23.93
C PHE A 254 24.56 -15.65 -23.65
N GLU A 255 25.40 -16.41 -24.37
CA GLU A 255 25.59 -17.85 -24.12
C GLU A 255 26.08 -18.11 -22.68
N ARG A 256 27.01 -17.30 -22.20
CA ARG A 256 27.50 -17.35 -20.82
C ARG A 256 26.39 -17.03 -19.81
N MET A 257 25.48 -16.12 -20.13
CA MET A 257 24.31 -15.83 -19.29
C MET A 257 23.35 -17.02 -19.28
N THR A 258 22.96 -17.52 -20.47
CA THR A 258 21.97 -18.59 -20.61
C THR A 258 22.39 -19.90 -19.98
N GLN A 259 23.68 -20.21 -19.97
CA GLN A 259 24.22 -21.37 -19.23
C GLN A 259 23.99 -21.30 -17.70
N LYS A 260 23.79 -20.09 -17.15
CA LYS A 260 23.57 -19.89 -15.70
C LYS A 260 22.09 -19.84 -15.31
N LEU A 261 21.22 -19.51 -16.26
CA LEU A 261 19.78 -19.33 -16.01
C LEU A 261 19.07 -20.60 -15.46
N PRO A 262 19.37 -21.82 -15.94
CA PRO A 262 18.81 -23.04 -15.35
C PRO A 262 19.15 -23.21 -13.88
N HIS A 263 20.31 -22.75 -13.46
CA HIS A 263 20.82 -22.91 -12.11
C HIS A 263 20.30 -21.81 -11.17
N LEU A 264 20.28 -20.57 -11.64
CA LEU A 264 19.88 -19.40 -10.85
C LEU A 264 18.37 -19.21 -10.74
N PHE A 265 17.66 -19.50 -11.83
CA PHE A 265 16.26 -19.13 -11.99
C PHE A 265 15.39 -20.32 -12.41
N GLY A 266 15.97 -21.53 -12.43
CA GLY A 266 15.30 -22.76 -12.87
C GLY A 266 14.69 -22.64 -14.27
N VAL A 267 15.33 -21.86 -15.14
CA VAL A 267 14.97 -21.67 -16.55
C VAL A 267 15.36 -22.91 -17.32
N THR A 268 14.41 -23.62 -17.90
CA THR A 268 14.73 -24.83 -18.66
C THR A 268 15.27 -24.48 -20.06
N PRO A 269 16.02 -25.39 -20.72
CA PRO A 269 16.48 -25.16 -22.10
C PRO A 269 15.33 -24.78 -23.04
N GLU A 270 14.14 -25.38 -22.86
CA GLU A 270 12.96 -25.09 -23.67
C GLU A 270 12.47 -23.64 -23.55
N VAL A 271 12.72 -22.98 -22.41
CA VAL A 271 12.41 -21.54 -22.25
C VAL A 271 13.36 -20.70 -23.10
N LEU A 272 14.60 -21.15 -23.28
CA LEU A 272 15.66 -20.46 -24.02
C LEU A 272 15.71 -20.88 -25.49
N GLU A 273 14.96 -21.90 -25.86
CA GLU A 273 14.80 -22.38 -27.23
C GLU A 273 13.53 -21.75 -27.85
N GLY A 274 13.63 -21.28 -29.10
CA GLY A 274 12.49 -20.73 -29.84
C GLY A 274 12.80 -19.40 -30.54
N ASP A 275 11.77 -18.83 -31.17
CA ASP A 275 11.91 -17.60 -31.97
C ASP A 275 12.05 -16.33 -31.11
N THR A 276 11.63 -16.39 -29.83
CA THR A 276 11.64 -15.25 -28.88
C THR A 276 12.15 -15.65 -27.48
N PRO A 277 13.39 -16.15 -27.37
CA PRO A 277 13.91 -16.71 -26.12
C PRO A 277 13.95 -15.71 -24.95
N ASN A 278 14.10 -14.42 -25.24
CA ASN A 278 14.07 -13.37 -24.22
C ASN A 278 12.68 -13.13 -23.65
N GLU A 279 11.65 -13.16 -24.50
CA GLU A 279 10.26 -13.02 -24.04
C GLU A 279 9.86 -14.22 -23.20
N ASN A 280 10.28 -15.41 -23.60
CA ASN A 280 10.08 -16.64 -22.84
C ASN A 280 10.80 -16.58 -21.48
N LEU A 281 12.06 -16.14 -21.46
CA LEU A 281 12.83 -15.94 -20.23
C LEU A 281 12.15 -14.94 -19.29
N VAL A 282 11.78 -13.75 -19.78
CA VAL A 282 11.09 -12.74 -18.97
C VAL A 282 9.75 -13.29 -18.47
N THR A 283 9.00 -14.01 -19.31
CA THR A 283 7.74 -14.65 -18.90
C THR A 283 7.96 -15.69 -17.80
N HIS A 284 9.01 -16.51 -17.91
CA HIS A 284 9.38 -17.49 -16.88
C HIS A 284 9.74 -16.80 -15.56
N LEU A 285 10.61 -15.80 -15.61
CA LEU A 285 11.02 -15.03 -14.43
C LEU A 285 9.83 -14.31 -13.78
N LYS A 286 8.90 -13.77 -14.60
CA LYS A 286 7.66 -13.14 -14.14
C LYS A 286 6.78 -14.14 -13.41
N ASN A 287 6.54 -15.32 -13.98
CA ASN A 287 5.70 -16.35 -13.38
C ASN A 287 6.28 -16.84 -12.04
N ARG A 288 7.60 -16.82 -11.88
CA ARG A 288 8.29 -17.19 -10.64
C ARG A 288 8.55 -16.02 -9.67
N LYS A 289 8.11 -14.80 -10.01
CA LYS A 289 8.39 -13.57 -9.25
C LYS A 289 9.89 -13.30 -9.02
N GLN A 290 10.75 -13.68 -9.97
CA GLN A 290 12.21 -13.61 -9.88
C GLN A 290 12.84 -12.45 -10.64
N ILE A 291 12.06 -11.56 -11.25
CA ILE A 291 12.59 -10.51 -12.15
C ILE A 291 13.51 -9.53 -11.44
N TYR A 292 13.17 -9.09 -10.23
CA TYR A 292 14.03 -8.19 -9.45
C TYR A 292 15.37 -8.85 -9.12
N THR A 293 15.33 -10.11 -8.66
CA THR A 293 16.54 -10.92 -8.41
C THR A 293 17.38 -11.06 -9.67
N PHE A 294 16.75 -11.30 -10.82
CA PHE A 294 17.43 -11.42 -12.10
C PHE A 294 18.08 -10.11 -12.57
N ILE A 295 17.39 -8.97 -12.48
CA ILE A 295 17.95 -7.67 -12.86
C ILE A 295 19.13 -7.30 -11.95
N HIS A 296 19.01 -7.50 -10.65
CA HIS A 296 20.14 -7.27 -9.74
C HIS A 296 21.32 -8.18 -10.04
N TRP A 297 21.06 -9.46 -10.31
CA TRP A 297 22.09 -10.39 -10.71
C TRP A 297 22.80 -9.92 -11.99
N LEU A 298 22.05 -9.45 -12.99
CA LEU A 298 22.62 -8.85 -14.20
C LEU A 298 23.46 -7.63 -13.90
N GLN A 299 22.94 -6.68 -13.11
CA GLN A 299 23.64 -5.45 -12.73
C GLN A 299 24.96 -5.70 -11.98
N ARG A 300 25.03 -6.79 -11.20
CA ARG A 300 26.23 -7.19 -10.45
C ARG A 300 27.26 -7.93 -11.30
N ASN A 301 26.82 -8.74 -12.27
CA ASN A 301 27.69 -9.67 -13.00
C ASN A 301 28.09 -9.19 -14.39
N TYR A 302 27.44 -8.16 -14.91
CA TYR A 302 27.59 -7.68 -16.28
C TYR A 302 27.65 -6.15 -16.31
N ASP A 303 28.82 -5.62 -15.96
CA ASP A 303 29.08 -4.18 -15.94
C ASP A 303 28.97 -3.51 -17.31
N ASP A 304 29.11 -4.30 -18.37
CA ASP A 304 29.06 -3.93 -19.79
C ASP A 304 27.64 -3.79 -20.34
N LEU A 305 26.63 -4.28 -19.61
CA LEU A 305 25.25 -4.15 -20.04
C LEU A 305 24.67 -2.81 -19.56
N PRO A 306 23.88 -2.11 -20.39
CA PRO A 306 23.13 -0.93 -19.97
C PRO A 306 21.96 -1.31 -19.05
N ILE A 307 22.04 -2.42 -18.33
CA ILE A 307 21.07 -2.85 -17.31
C ILE A 307 21.28 -2.06 -16.02
N LYS A 308 22.45 -1.42 -15.83
CA LYS A 308 22.66 -0.45 -14.75
C LYS A 308 21.73 0.76 -14.82
N GLU A 309 21.25 1.09 -16.02
CA GLU A 309 20.26 2.16 -16.24
C GLU A 309 18.82 1.70 -16.00
N LEU A 310 18.57 0.38 -15.84
CA LEU A 310 17.26 -0.09 -15.41
C LEU A 310 17.06 0.37 -13.97
N THR A 311 16.33 1.47 -13.83
CA THR A 311 15.79 1.90 -12.56
C THR A 311 14.77 0.86 -12.16
N LEU A 312 15.16 -0.05 -11.26
CA LEU A 312 14.20 -0.91 -10.61
C LEU A 312 13.17 0.00 -9.96
N PRO A 313 11.86 -0.18 -10.22
CA PRO A 313 10.85 0.61 -9.55
C PRO A 313 11.12 0.47 -8.06
N THR A 314 11.51 1.57 -7.43
CA THR A 314 11.56 1.63 -5.98
C THR A 314 10.13 1.31 -5.56
N LEU A 315 9.95 0.18 -4.86
CA LEU A 315 8.62 -0.28 -4.44
C LEU A 315 7.88 0.82 -3.66
N TYR A 316 8.65 1.78 -3.13
CA TYR A 316 8.20 3.05 -2.59
C TYR A 316 9.02 4.15 -3.23
N ASP A 317 8.37 5.19 -3.74
CA ASP A 317 9.08 6.38 -4.19
C ASP A 317 9.66 7.14 -2.97
N ALA A 318 9.33 6.76 -1.71
CA ALA A 318 9.66 7.45 -0.46
C ALA A 318 10.60 6.67 0.47
N ASP A 319 11.87 7.07 0.50
CA ASP A 319 12.85 6.64 1.50
C ASP A 319 12.59 7.35 2.84
N PHE A 320 11.85 6.71 3.74
CA PHE A 320 11.65 7.23 5.10
C PHE A 320 12.86 6.94 5.98
N VAL A 321 13.37 7.94 6.69
CA VAL A 321 14.66 7.83 7.38
C VAL A 321 14.67 6.81 8.52
N ASN A 322 13.56 6.66 9.24
CA ASN A 322 13.48 5.65 10.29
C ASN A 322 13.49 4.21 9.73
N ARG A 323 12.91 3.99 8.54
CA ARG A 323 12.91 2.69 7.86
C ARG A 323 14.33 2.28 7.45
N ILE A 324 15.19 3.23 7.12
CA ILE A 324 16.64 2.98 6.90
C ILE A 324 17.30 2.41 8.18
N LYS A 325 17.07 3.03 9.35
CA LYS A 325 17.65 2.56 10.62
C LYS A 325 17.16 1.15 10.98
N GLU A 326 15.88 0.87 10.79
CA GLU A 326 15.30 -0.46 11.05
C GLU A 326 15.83 -1.52 10.07
N ARG A 327 15.95 -1.17 8.79
CA ARG A 327 16.59 -2.01 7.77
C ARG A 327 18.02 -2.36 8.18
N ASP A 328 18.82 -1.36 8.55
CA ASP A 328 20.22 -1.55 8.90
C ASP A 328 20.38 -2.39 10.18
N ARG A 329 19.46 -2.22 11.15
CA ARG A 329 19.37 -3.08 12.33
C ARG A 329 19.11 -4.55 11.98
N ILE A 330 18.30 -4.83 10.96
CA ILE A 330 18.01 -6.20 10.49
C ILE A 330 19.21 -6.78 9.76
N LEU A 331 19.80 -5.99 8.86
CA LEU A 331 20.97 -6.41 8.07
C LEU A 331 22.20 -6.65 8.95
N GLY A 332 22.33 -5.94 10.08
CA GLY A 332 23.37 -6.15 11.08
C GLY A 332 22.97 -7.11 12.21
N GLY A 333 21.72 -7.58 12.22
CA GLY A 333 21.15 -8.37 13.30
C GLY A 333 21.46 -9.87 13.22
N GLY A 334 20.77 -10.63 14.08
CA GLY A 334 20.88 -12.10 14.15
C GLY A 334 20.30 -12.84 12.95
N ALA A 335 20.35 -14.16 12.99
CA ALA A 335 19.83 -15.03 11.93
C ALA A 335 18.30 -14.94 11.80
N TYR A 336 17.60 -14.55 12.86
CA TYR A 336 16.13 -14.50 12.90
C TYR A 336 15.66 -13.13 13.36
N SER A 337 14.75 -12.52 12.61
CA SER A 337 14.05 -11.32 13.07
C SER A 337 12.59 -11.33 12.64
N VAL A 338 11.76 -10.56 13.33
CA VAL A 338 10.35 -10.37 12.97
C VAL A 338 10.01 -8.88 12.96
N LEU A 339 9.49 -8.42 11.83
CA LEU A 339 8.87 -7.12 11.64
C LEU A 339 7.44 -7.21 12.16
N ASP A 340 7.20 -6.64 13.33
CA ASP A 340 5.89 -6.67 13.97
C ASP A 340 5.27 -5.28 13.99
N ALA A 341 4.14 -5.11 13.32
CA ALA A 341 3.42 -3.83 13.29
C ALA A 341 1.99 -4.01 12.77
N PRO A 342 1.07 -3.05 13.01
CA PRO A 342 -0.23 -3.02 12.38
C PRO A 342 -0.18 -2.86 10.85
N THR A 343 -1.35 -2.93 10.20
CA THR A 343 -1.50 -2.70 8.75
C THR A 343 -1.03 -1.29 8.37
N GLY A 344 -0.35 -1.17 7.23
CA GLY A 344 0.02 0.14 6.66
C GLY A 344 1.24 0.83 7.28
N TYR A 345 1.93 0.17 8.22
CA TYR A 345 3.22 0.63 8.76
C TYR A 345 4.41 0.44 7.81
N GLY A 346 4.21 -0.15 6.63
CA GLY A 346 5.28 -0.40 5.67
C GLY A 346 6.13 -1.65 5.98
N LYS A 347 5.55 -2.69 6.60
CA LYS A 347 6.28 -3.96 6.83
C LYS A 347 6.74 -4.62 5.53
N THR A 348 5.81 -4.86 4.60
CA THR A 348 6.11 -5.44 3.29
C THR A 348 7.12 -4.58 2.53
N ALA A 349 7.00 -3.25 2.65
CA ALA A 349 7.96 -2.29 2.09
C ALA A 349 9.38 -2.54 2.58
N LEU A 350 9.54 -2.51 3.90
CA LEU A 350 10.81 -2.70 4.56
C LEU A 350 11.39 -4.09 4.26
N LEU A 351 10.54 -5.13 4.24
CA LEU A 351 10.97 -6.50 3.90
C LEU A 351 11.55 -6.59 2.48
N ARG A 352 10.98 -5.85 1.53
CA ARG A 352 11.50 -5.78 0.15
C ARG A 352 12.76 -4.93 0.03
N GLU A 353 12.92 -3.88 0.82
CA GLU A 353 14.20 -3.17 0.90
C GLU A 353 15.31 -4.05 1.47
N ILE A 354 14.97 -4.88 2.47
CA ILE A 354 15.88 -5.88 3.03
C ILE A 354 16.26 -6.92 1.98
N GLU A 355 15.30 -7.40 1.18
CA GLU A 355 15.54 -8.29 0.03
C GLU A 355 16.61 -7.71 -0.90
N ILE A 356 16.39 -6.48 -1.37
CA ILE A 356 17.31 -5.77 -2.27
C ILE A 356 18.69 -5.62 -1.64
N ALA A 357 18.76 -5.26 -0.35
CA ALA A 357 20.02 -5.08 0.35
C ALA A 357 20.82 -6.40 0.48
N TYR A 358 20.15 -7.52 0.76
CA TYR A 358 20.80 -8.84 0.80
C TYR A 358 21.24 -9.30 -0.59
N ILE A 359 20.42 -9.10 -1.63
CA ILE A 359 20.79 -9.43 -3.01
C ILE A 359 22.04 -8.63 -3.43
N ARG A 360 22.11 -7.33 -3.09
CA ARG A 360 23.31 -6.50 -3.35
C ARG A 360 24.56 -7.05 -2.67
N LYS A 361 24.42 -7.61 -1.46
CA LYS A 361 25.50 -8.31 -0.74
C LYS A 361 25.82 -9.69 -1.32
N GLY A 362 25.05 -10.20 -2.29
CA GLY A 362 25.30 -11.49 -2.95
C GLY A 362 24.58 -12.67 -2.30
N ALA A 363 23.59 -12.41 -1.45
CA ALA A 363 22.78 -13.46 -0.85
C ALA A 363 21.82 -14.08 -1.88
N LEU A 364 21.56 -15.39 -1.74
CA LEU A 364 20.40 -16.03 -2.34
C LEU A 364 19.17 -15.69 -1.49
N CYS A 365 18.37 -14.73 -1.95
CA CYS A 365 17.20 -14.25 -1.22
C CYS A 365 15.91 -14.82 -1.83
N LEU A 366 15.04 -15.37 -0.97
CA LEU A 366 13.72 -15.88 -1.32
C LEU A 366 12.66 -15.10 -0.56
N TYR A 367 11.82 -14.35 -1.29
CA TYR A 367 10.63 -13.74 -0.72
C TYR A 367 9.41 -14.62 -0.97
N VAL A 368 8.61 -14.85 0.08
CA VAL A 368 7.36 -15.60 0.01
C VAL A 368 6.30 -14.97 0.89
N GLU A 369 5.06 -14.95 0.41
CA GLU A 369 3.88 -14.57 1.19
C GLU A 369 3.15 -15.83 1.63
N ILE A 370 2.68 -15.86 2.88
CA ILE A 370 1.77 -16.91 3.33
C ILE A 370 0.50 -16.88 2.45
N PRO A 371 0.14 -17.97 1.75
CA PRO A 371 -1.06 -18.01 0.90
C PRO A 371 -2.33 -17.71 1.71
N ASN A 372 -3.36 -17.16 1.06
CA ASN A 372 -4.65 -16.96 1.71
C ASN A 372 -5.30 -18.30 2.11
N GLU A 373 -5.28 -19.29 1.21
CA GLU A 373 -5.85 -20.61 1.44
C GLU A 373 -5.06 -21.70 0.67
N PRO A 374 -4.55 -22.76 1.34
CA PRO A 374 -4.48 -22.90 2.80
C PRO A 374 -3.34 -22.04 3.39
N ALA A 375 -3.63 -21.29 4.44
CA ALA A 375 -2.63 -20.55 5.23
C ALA A 375 -1.90 -21.48 6.20
N THR A 376 -1.10 -22.41 5.67
CA THR A 376 -0.38 -23.45 6.43
C THR A 376 1.09 -23.54 6.03
N CYS A 377 1.89 -24.26 6.81
CA CYS A 377 3.29 -24.58 6.48
C CYS A 377 3.40 -25.35 5.16
N ILE A 378 2.41 -26.19 4.84
CA ILE A 378 2.34 -26.89 3.54
C ILE A 378 2.12 -25.89 2.40
N GLY A 379 1.20 -24.93 2.58
CA GLY A 379 0.98 -23.86 1.60
C GLY A 379 2.24 -23.02 1.38
N LEU A 380 2.95 -22.68 2.46
CA LEU A 380 4.24 -22.00 2.41
C LEU A 380 5.31 -22.83 1.68
N ALA A 381 5.45 -24.12 2.01
CA ALA A 381 6.41 -25.02 1.38
C ALA A 381 6.14 -25.16 -0.13
N THR A 382 4.86 -25.23 -0.52
CA THR A 382 4.43 -25.25 -1.93
C THR A 382 4.85 -23.96 -2.63
N ALA A 383 4.56 -22.80 -2.03
CA ALA A 383 4.94 -21.51 -2.61
C ALA A 383 6.47 -21.36 -2.75
N LEU A 384 7.25 -21.87 -1.79
CA LEU A 384 8.72 -21.89 -1.89
C LEU A 384 9.21 -22.85 -2.97
N GLN A 385 8.60 -24.03 -3.08
CA GLN A 385 8.93 -24.99 -4.13
C GLN A 385 8.67 -24.40 -5.53
N ASP A 386 7.58 -23.65 -5.70
CA ASP A 386 7.26 -22.97 -6.97
C ASP A 386 8.30 -21.91 -7.34
N ILE A 387 8.87 -21.21 -6.35
CA ILE A 387 9.93 -20.22 -6.55
C ILE A 387 11.26 -20.90 -6.89
N ILE A 388 11.67 -21.91 -6.11
CA ILE A 388 12.95 -22.61 -6.26
C ILE A 388 12.97 -23.45 -7.55
N GLY A 389 11.84 -24.08 -7.87
CA GLY A 389 11.72 -25.08 -8.92
C GLY A 389 12.15 -26.47 -8.43
N GLY A 390 11.35 -27.49 -8.72
CA GLY A 390 11.60 -28.87 -8.34
C GLY A 390 10.31 -29.66 -8.11
N ALA A 391 10.39 -30.98 -8.00
CA ALA A 391 9.26 -31.86 -7.71
C ALA A 391 9.40 -32.53 -6.33
N GLY A 392 8.27 -32.89 -5.70
CA GLY A 392 8.23 -33.84 -4.60
C GLY A 392 8.26 -33.30 -3.16
N VAL A 393 8.25 -31.98 -2.91
CA VAL A 393 8.13 -31.47 -1.52
C VAL A 393 6.69 -31.61 -1.02
N THR A 394 5.70 -31.31 -1.86
CA THR A 394 4.27 -31.34 -1.51
C THR A 394 3.68 -32.73 -1.27
N SER A 395 4.38 -33.81 -1.65
CA SER A 395 3.95 -35.18 -1.37
C SER A 395 4.30 -35.64 0.06
N LEU A 396 5.06 -34.85 0.80
CA LEU A 396 5.36 -35.13 2.20
C LEU A 396 4.17 -34.68 3.06
N HIS A 397 3.90 -35.36 4.16
CA HIS A 397 2.90 -34.92 5.16
C HIS A 397 3.54 -34.36 6.42
N ASP A 398 4.86 -34.56 6.58
CA ASP A 398 5.64 -34.13 7.73
C ASP A 398 6.34 -32.79 7.45
N VAL A 399 6.06 -31.79 8.29
CA VAL A 399 6.53 -30.41 8.12
C VAL A 399 8.06 -30.33 8.25
N TYR A 400 8.67 -31.13 9.12
CA TYR A 400 10.11 -31.20 9.28
C TYR A 400 10.78 -31.75 8.01
N ALA A 401 10.28 -32.86 7.47
CA ALA A 401 10.77 -33.46 6.22
C ALA A 401 10.62 -32.50 5.02
N MET A 402 9.55 -31.70 4.96
CA MET A 402 9.41 -30.63 3.95
C MET A 402 10.52 -29.60 4.05
N GLY A 403 10.81 -29.13 5.28
CA GLY A 403 11.90 -28.19 5.53
C GLY A 403 13.25 -28.74 5.08
N GLU A 404 13.56 -30.00 5.41
CA GLU A 404 14.79 -30.66 4.93
C GLU A 404 14.85 -30.76 3.40
N ALA A 405 13.73 -31.15 2.76
CA ALA A 405 13.67 -31.32 1.31
C ALA A 405 13.93 -29.99 0.58
N LEU A 406 13.31 -28.90 1.04
CA LEU A 406 13.54 -27.57 0.49
C LEU A 406 14.97 -27.08 0.73
N ALA A 407 15.53 -27.30 1.91
CA ALA A 407 16.93 -26.98 2.19
C ALA A 407 17.90 -27.75 1.28
N LYS A 408 17.68 -29.05 1.05
CA LYS A 408 18.48 -29.85 0.09
C LYS A 408 18.38 -29.28 -1.33
N GLN A 409 17.21 -28.80 -1.74
CA GLN A 409 17.04 -28.13 -3.04
C GLN A 409 17.80 -26.79 -3.08
N LEU A 410 17.75 -26.00 -2.02
CA LEU A 410 18.49 -24.75 -1.89
C LEU A 410 20.00 -24.94 -1.96
N ILE A 411 20.53 -25.98 -1.31
CA ILE A 411 21.96 -26.34 -1.40
C ILE A 411 22.33 -26.65 -2.85
N LYS A 412 21.51 -27.44 -3.56
CA LYS A 412 21.77 -27.76 -4.97
C LYS A 412 21.78 -26.51 -5.84
N VAL A 413 20.78 -25.64 -5.67
CA VAL A 413 20.73 -24.35 -6.37
C VAL A 413 22.01 -23.57 -6.06
N LYS A 414 22.36 -23.40 -4.79
CA LYS A 414 23.54 -22.63 -4.35
C LYS A 414 24.85 -23.19 -4.89
N GLN A 415 25.09 -24.49 -4.76
CA GLN A 415 26.29 -25.15 -5.28
C GLN A 415 26.44 -24.97 -6.79
N GLN A 416 25.33 -25.00 -7.53
CA GLN A 416 25.35 -24.70 -8.96
C GLN A 416 25.73 -23.23 -9.23
N LEU A 417 25.37 -22.30 -8.34
CA LEU A 417 25.80 -20.90 -8.43
C LEU A 417 27.30 -20.77 -8.14
N ASP A 418 27.81 -21.49 -7.14
CA ASP A 418 29.21 -21.35 -6.69
C ASP A 418 30.20 -21.90 -7.70
N VAL A 419 29.86 -23.01 -8.36
CA VAL A 419 30.65 -23.54 -9.48
C VAL A 419 30.76 -22.50 -10.60
N VAL A 420 29.70 -21.71 -10.77
CA VAL A 420 29.63 -20.63 -11.74
C VAL A 420 30.32 -19.35 -11.25
N GLU A 421 30.36 -19.06 -9.95
CA GLU A 421 30.98 -17.82 -9.42
C GLU A 421 32.48 -17.96 -9.10
N ARG A 422 32.92 -19.11 -8.58
CA ARG A 422 34.35 -19.38 -8.25
C ARG A 422 35.26 -19.37 -9.47
N LYS A 423 34.72 -19.61 -10.66
CA LYS A 423 35.45 -19.45 -11.92
C LYS A 423 35.73 -17.99 -12.29
N TRP A 424 35.13 -17.02 -11.59
CA TRP A 424 35.09 -15.63 -12.05
C TRP A 424 35.44 -14.56 -11.02
N ASN A 425 35.23 -14.77 -9.72
CA ASN A 425 35.56 -13.76 -8.70
C ASN A 425 36.35 -14.37 -7.53
N GLU A 426 37.49 -13.75 -7.21
CA GLU A 426 38.33 -14.07 -6.03
C GLU A 426 37.76 -13.49 -4.72
N ARG A 427 36.62 -12.79 -4.75
CA ARG A 427 36.03 -12.17 -3.55
C ARG A 427 35.26 -13.20 -2.71
N GLN A 428 35.83 -13.55 -1.57
CA GLN A 428 35.27 -14.39 -0.51
C GLN A 428 34.27 -13.66 0.40
N ASP A 429 33.34 -12.87 -0.14
CA ASP A 429 32.30 -12.29 0.73
C ASP A 429 31.25 -13.36 1.05
N HIS A 430 30.99 -13.53 2.35
CA HIS A 430 30.19 -14.61 2.93
C HIS A 430 28.87 -14.87 2.20
N GLU A 431 28.76 -16.08 1.67
CA GLU A 431 27.57 -16.59 1.00
C GLU A 431 26.43 -16.71 2.03
N SER A 432 25.25 -16.18 1.72
CA SER A 432 24.09 -16.28 2.62
C SER A 432 22.83 -16.69 1.87
N ILE A 433 22.01 -17.49 2.53
CA ILE A 433 20.66 -17.84 2.08
C ILE A 433 19.69 -17.12 3.01
N VAL A 434 18.83 -16.29 2.45
CA VAL A 434 17.90 -15.44 3.20
C VAL A 434 16.48 -15.76 2.79
N LEU A 435 15.64 -16.09 3.77
CA LEU A 435 14.22 -16.34 3.57
C LEU A 435 13.41 -15.20 4.19
N LEU A 436 12.57 -14.55 3.38
CA LEU A 436 11.71 -13.44 3.78
C LEU A 436 10.25 -13.91 3.71
N ILE A 437 9.56 -13.98 4.84
CA ILE A 437 8.20 -14.52 4.95
C ILE A 437 7.24 -13.41 5.38
N ASP A 438 6.31 -13.04 4.50
CA ASP A 438 5.33 -11.98 4.76
C ASP A 438 3.92 -12.52 5.05
N ASN A 439 3.09 -11.71 5.71
CA ASN A 439 1.72 -12.01 6.18
C ASN A 439 1.64 -13.21 7.13
N VAL A 440 2.57 -13.31 8.07
CA VAL A 440 2.64 -14.43 9.04
C VAL A 440 1.40 -14.49 9.95
N GLU A 441 0.66 -13.39 10.11
CA GLU A 441 -0.59 -13.35 10.88
C GLU A 441 -1.69 -14.27 10.32
N ARG A 442 -1.56 -14.73 9.06
CA ARG A 442 -2.51 -15.65 8.43
C ARG A 442 -2.43 -17.09 8.96
N LEU A 443 -1.28 -17.48 9.51
CA LEU A 443 -1.12 -18.81 10.09
C LEU A 443 -1.98 -18.93 11.36
N SER A 444 -2.44 -20.12 11.69
CA SER A 444 -2.96 -20.40 13.05
C SER A 444 -1.80 -20.44 14.06
N ASP A 445 -2.10 -20.44 15.36
CA ASP A 445 -1.05 -20.51 16.39
C ASP A 445 -0.31 -21.86 16.32
N GLU A 446 -1.02 -22.94 15.99
CA GLU A 446 -0.45 -24.27 15.75
C GLU A 446 0.50 -24.25 14.53
N GLU A 447 0.07 -23.66 13.42
CA GLU A 447 0.90 -23.57 12.21
C GLU A 447 2.13 -22.67 12.40
N ALA A 448 2.01 -21.58 13.15
CA ALA A 448 3.16 -20.74 13.51
C ALA A 448 4.15 -21.48 14.45
N THR A 449 3.63 -22.34 15.32
CA THR A 449 4.46 -23.23 16.15
C THR A 449 5.19 -24.23 15.27
N LEU A 450 4.50 -24.94 14.37
CA LEU A 450 5.12 -25.87 13.41
C LEU A 450 6.18 -25.17 12.53
N LEU A 451 5.93 -23.94 12.11
CA LEU A 451 6.89 -23.15 11.35
C LEU A 451 8.19 -22.91 12.14
N THR A 452 8.06 -22.56 13.42
CA THR A 452 9.20 -22.14 14.27
C THR A 452 9.89 -23.28 15.01
N ASP A 453 9.20 -24.39 15.23
CA ASP A 453 9.71 -25.57 15.93
C ASP A 453 10.24 -26.64 14.98
N ASP A 454 9.66 -26.77 13.79
CA ASP A 454 9.97 -27.90 12.91
C ASP A 454 10.45 -27.43 11.54
N PHE A 455 9.68 -26.64 10.81
CA PHE A 455 10.00 -26.27 9.42
C PHE A 455 11.33 -25.50 9.30
N ILE A 456 11.45 -24.35 9.98
CA ILE A 456 12.66 -23.50 9.91
C ILE A 456 13.87 -24.18 10.57
N PRO A 457 13.75 -24.85 11.74
CA PRO A 457 14.84 -25.65 12.29
C PRO A 457 15.33 -26.77 11.37
N ALA A 458 14.43 -27.49 10.69
CA ALA A 458 14.82 -28.52 9.71
C ALA A 458 15.66 -27.93 8.58
N MET A 459 15.23 -26.76 8.06
CA MET A 459 16.00 -26.02 7.07
C MET A 459 17.36 -25.62 7.62
N GLN A 460 17.43 -25.04 8.84
CA GLN A 460 18.67 -24.60 9.46
C GLN A 460 19.66 -25.75 9.68
N VAL A 461 19.21 -26.90 10.19
CA VAL A 461 20.06 -28.08 10.42
C VAL A 461 20.62 -28.60 9.11
N THR A 462 19.79 -28.66 8.06
CA THR A 462 20.22 -29.11 6.73
C THR A 462 21.17 -28.12 6.07
N LEU A 463 20.93 -26.81 6.26
CA LEU A 463 21.75 -25.71 5.77
C LEU A 463 22.96 -25.39 6.67
N ARG A 464 23.28 -26.25 7.64
CA ARG A 464 24.41 -26.03 8.57
C ARG A 464 25.73 -26.40 7.90
N ASP A 465 26.10 -25.65 6.88
CA ASP A 465 27.41 -25.70 6.22
C ASP A 465 28.24 -24.49 6.67
N PRO A 466 29.51 -24.66 7.10
CA PRO A 466 30.40 -23.53 7.39
C PRO A 466 30.53 -22.52 6.25
N ALA A 467 30.24 -22.93 5.01
CA ALA A 467 30.37 -22.09 3.82
C ALA A 467 29.29 -21.01 3.67
N PHE A 468 28.10 -21.17 4.29
CA PHE A 468 27.03 -20.19 4.15
C PHE A 468 26.21 -19.95 5.42
N SER A 469 25.71 -18.72 5.56
CA SER A 469 24.79 -18.37 6.66
C SER A 469 23.33 -18.46 6.21
N PHE A 470 22.47 -19.06 7.05
CA PHE A 470 21.02 -19.09 6.84
C PHE A 470 20.33 -18.06 7.73
N ARG A 471 19.51 -17.20 7.12
CA ARG A 471 18.75 -16.15 7.82
C ARG A 471 17.28 -16.20 7.43
N VAL A 472 16.40 -15.88 8.37
CA VAL A 472 14.96 -15.81 8.15
C VAL A 472 14.40 -14.54 8.77
N HIS A 473 13.69 -13.75 7.98
CA HIS A 473 13.02 -12.54 8.42
C HIS A 473 11.52 -12.67 8.19
N PHE A 474 10.75 -12.55 9.26
CA PHE A 474 9.31 -12.62 9.25
C PHE A 474 8.71 -11.22 9.21
N ALA A 475 7.55 -11.05 8.60
CA ALA A 475 6.73 -9.86 8.70
C ALA A 475 5.28 -10.24 8.94
N GLY A 476 4.64 -9.54 9.88
CA GLY A 476 3.22 -9.74 10.14
C GLY A 476 2.63 -8.81 11.18
N ARG A 477 1.35 -9.00 11.47
CA ARG A 477 0.59 -8.22 12.46
C ARG A 477 0.54 -8.97 13.78
N TYR A 478 1.20 -8.42 14.81
CA TYR A 478 1.20 -8.95 16.17
C TYR A 478 1.78 -10.36 16.29
N VAL A 479 2.69 -10.69 15.38
CA VAL A 479 3.25 -12.04 15.22
C VAL A 479 4.42 -12.30 16.16
N GLY A 480 4.98 -11.27 16.82
CA GLY A 480 6.13 -11.43 17.71
C GLY A 480 5.88 -12.36 18.90
N ARG A 481 4.62 -12.49 19.36
CA ARG A 481 4.25 -13.47 20.39
C ARG A 481 3.91 -14.85 19.84
N LYS A 482 3.47 -14.91 18.59
CA LYS A 482 3.08 -16.14 17.90
C LYS A 482 4.30 -16.98 17.50
N LEU A 483 5.41 -16.32 17.18
CA LEU A 483 6.67 -16.95 16.78
C LEU A 483 7.58 -17.23 17.99
N ARG A 484 7.07 -18.00 18.96
CA ARG A 484 7.81 -18.40 20.17
C ARG A 484 8.10 -19.91 20.15
N GLY A 485 9.04 -20.30 19.30
CA GLY A 485 9.44 -21.68 19.15
C GLY A 485 10.90 -21.96 19.51
N LYS A 486 11.46 -23.02 18.93
CA LYS A 486 12.89 -23.37 18.98
C LYS A 486 13.75 -22.24 18.41
N ILE A 487 13.25 -21.53 17.40
CA ILE A 487 13.86 -20.27 16.96
C ILE A 487 13.37 -19.09 17.79
N LYS A 488 14.29 -18.17 18.10
CA LYS A 488 14.02 -16.95 18.87
C LYS A 488 14.27 -15.70 18.02
N PRO A 489 13.31 -15.30 17.16
CA PRO A 489 13.48 -14.12 16.32
C PRO A 489 13.57 -12.85 17.16
N ALA A 490 14.49 -11.94 16.78
CA ALA A 490 14.52 -10.59 17.34
C ALA A 490 13.29 -9.82 16.87
N VAL A 491 12.44 -9.40 17.81
CA VAL A 491 11.24 -8.62 17.49
C VAL A 491 11.63 -7.17 17.23
N ILE A 492 11.24 -6.66 16.06
CA ILE A 492 11.43 -5.29 15.63
C ILE A 492 10.04 -4.72 15.44
N ALA A 493 9.56 -4.08 16.50
CA ALA A 493 8.29 -3.37 16.48
C ALA A 493 8.46 -2.09 15.64
N LEU A 494 7.72 -1.96 14.54
CA LEU A 494 7.74 -0.72 13.76
C LEU A 494 6.87 0.32 14.44
N THR A 495 7.41 1.51 14.61
CA THR A 495 6.63 2.65 15.08
C THR A 495 6.01 3.42 13.91
N PRO A 496 4.91 4.15 14.13
CA PRO A 496 4.44 5.17 13.19
C PRO A 496 5.51 6.25 13.01
N PHE A 497 5.36 7.09 12.00
CA PHE A 497 6.26 8.24 11.91
C PHE A 497 5.80 9.33 12.86
N GLU A 498 6.74 9.77 13.68
CA GLU A 498 6.67 11.01 14.42
C GLU A 498 6.98 12.18 13.48
N PHE A 499 6.63 13.39 13.91
CA PHE A 499 6.76 14.58 13.06
C PHE A 499 8.20 14.85 12.59
N ASN A 500 9.20 14.63 13.46
CA ASN A 500 10.63 14.76 13.12
C ASN A 500 11.09 13.82 12.00
N ILE A 501 10.57 12.59 11.93
CA ILE A 501 10.89 11.64 10.86
C ILE A 501 10.33 12.12 9.52
N ILE A 502 9.13 12.71 9.54
CA ILE A 502 8.50 13.28 8.34
C ILE A 502 9.29 14.49 7.86
N MET A 503 9.69 15.36 8.79
CA MET A 503 10.56 16.51 8.56
C MET A 503 11.87 16.10 7.88
N GLU A 504 12.58 15.12 8.44
CA GLU A 504 13.84 14.62 7.90
C GLU A 504 13.65 13.99 6.51
N THR A 505 12.56 13.23 6.34
CA THR A 505 12.20 12.63 5.05
C THR A 505 11.92 13.70 3.98
N MET A 506 11.21 14.77 4.34
CA MET A 506 10.95 15.89 3.43
C MET A 506 12.22 16.65 3.08
N ALA A 507 13.09 16.90 4.07
CA ALA A 507 14.36 17.58 3.86
C ALA A 507 15.26 16.81 2.88
N ASN A 508 15.33 15.48 2.99
CA ASN A 508 16.11 14.62 2.10
C ASN A 508 15.57 14.57 0.66
N ARG A 509 14.31 14.95 0.45
CA ARG A 509 13.63 14.92 -0.85
C ARG A 509 13.51 16.30 -1.49
N ALA A 510 13.62 17.36 -0.70
CA ALA A 510 13.63 18.71 -1.23
C ALA A 510 14.91 18.89 -2.06
N ASP A 511 14.72 19.24 -3.33
CA ASP A 511 15.81 19.76 -4.17
C ASP A 511 16.44 20.96 -3.45
N THR A 512 17.76 21.12 -3.49
CA THR A 512 18.51 22.06 -2.63
C THR A 512 18.04 23.52 -2.75
N ASN A 513 17.33 23.83 -3.84
CA ASN A 513 16.77 25.16 -4.13
C ASN A 513 15.31 25.37 -3.65
N LYS A 514 14.68 24.40 -2.98
CA LYS A 514 13.24 24.44 -2.61
C LYS A 514 12.96 24.18 -1.12
N HIS A 515 13.94 24.40 -0.25
CA HIS A 515 13.80 24.15 1.18
C HIS A 515 12.73 25.00 1.90
N HIS A 516 12.30 26.13 1.34
CA HIS A 516 11.44 27.12 2.01
C HIS A 516 10.08 26.59 2.50
N TYR A 517 9.56 25.50 1.93
CA TYR A 517 8.26 24.93 2.32
C TYR A 517 8.33 23.53 2.96
N THR A 518 9.53 23.08 3.31
CA THR A 518 9.75 21.70 3.82
C THR A 518 8.93 21.46 5.09
N GLU A 519 9.00 22.38 6.05
CA GLU A 519 8.28 22.34 7.33
C GLU A 519 6.77 22.33 7.14
N THR A 520 6.26 23.31 6.39
CA THR A 520 4.83 23.43 6.13
C THR A 520 4.27 22.19 5.41
N ARG A 521 5.01 21.61 4.44
CA ARG A 521 4.61 20.35 3.77
C ARG A 521 4.59 19.17 4.72
N ALA A 522 5.64 19.00 5.54
CA ALA A 522 5.69 17.95 6.55
C ALA A 522 4.51 18.08 7.51
N ALA A 523 4.17 19.31 7.89
CA ALA A 523 3.12 19.56 8.86
C ALA A 523 1.73 19.26 8.31
N HIS A 524 1.43 19.66 7.07
CA HIS A 524 0.21 19.26 6.37
C HIS A 524 0.12 17.75 6.20
N LEU A 525 1.22 17.12 5.80
CA LEU A 525 1.27 15.68 5.62
C LEU A 525 0.97 14.95 6.95
N MET A 526 1.55 15.43 8.04
CA MET A 526 1.33 14.89 9.38
C MET A 526 -0.13 15.07 9.81
N HIS A 527 -0.68 16.28 9.67
CA HIS A 527 -2.05 16.60 10.02
C HIS A 527 -3.08 15.77 9.23
N MET A 528 -2.83 15.59 7.92
CA MET A 528 -3.75 14.83 7.06
C MET A 528 -3.73 13.34 7.33
N THR A 529 -2.55 12.77 7.62
CA THR A 529 -2.36 11.31 7.65
C THR A 529 -2.25 10.74 9.06
N GLY A 530 -2.12 11.62 10.05
CA GLY A 530 -1.82 11.25 11.42
C GLY A 530 -0.48 10.52 11.55
N GLY A 531 0.44 10.60 10.59
CA GLY A 531 1.71 9.86 10.64
C GLY A 531 1.62 8.41 10.16
N HIS A 532 0.58 8.03 9.41
CA HIS A 532 0.44 6.69 8.81
C HIS A 532 1.34 6.53 7.56
N PRO A 533 2.35 5.63 7.56
CA PRO A 533 3.32 5.51 6.46
C PRO A 533 2.71 5.29 5.08
N GLY A 534 1.71 4.41 4.98
CA GLY A 534 1.03 4.15 3.71
C GLY A 534 0.29 5.37 3.15
N CYS A 535 -0.35 6.16 4.01
CA CYS A 535 -1.02 7.40 3.60
C CYS A 535 0.01 8.43 3.16
N MET A 536 1.11 8.55 3.91
CA MET A 536 2.16 9.50 3.59
C MET A 536 2.85 9.20 2.28
N ALA A 537 3.23 7.93 2.05
CA ALA A 537 3.82 7.51 0.78
C ALA A 537 2.88 7.82 -0.39
N HIS A 538 1.57 7.60 -0.22
CA HIS A 538 0.57 7.93 -1.24
C HIS A 538 0.51 9.43 -1.56
N ILE A 539 0.47 10.30 -0.54
CA ILE A 539 0.45 11.76 -0.76
C ILE A 539 1.78 12.24 -1.35
N LEU A 540 2.91 11.80 -0.77
CA LEU A 540 4.26 12.16 -1.17
C LEU A 540 4.56 11.86 -2.64
N LYS A 541 3.99 10.79 -3.16
CA LYS A 541 4.12 10.37 -4.55
C LYS A 541 3.42 11.29 -5.53
N ASN A 542 2.28 11.83 -5.11
CA ASN A 542 1.45 12.72 -5.93
C ASN A 542 1.75 14.20 -5.66
N MET A 543 2.71 14.49 -4.78
CA MET A 543 3.01 15.85 -4.34
C MET A 543 3.75 16.64 -5.41
N LYS A 544 3.18 17.80 -5.79
CA LYS A 544 3.84 18.76 -6.67
C LYS A 544 4.72 19.69 -5.83
N TYR A 545 6.03 19.42 -5.80
CA TYR A 545 6.99 20.21 -5.02
C TYR A 545 7.18 21.66 -5.49
N THR A 546 6.61 22.01 -6.64
CA THR A 546 6.61 23.38 -7.17
C THR A 546 5.46 24.25 -6.67
N TRP A 547 4.43 23.66 -6.08
CA TRP A 547 3.25 24.39 -5.61
C TRP A 547 3.41 24.84 -4.17
N PRO A 548 2.92 26.03 -3.76
CA PRO A 548 2.80 26.37 -2.35
C PRO A 548 2.01 25.28 -1.60
N PRO A 549 2.45 24.87 -0.39
CA PRO A 549 1.86 23.73 0.31
C PRO A 549 0.38 23.95 0.63
N ASN A 550 0.01 25.14 1.12
CA ASN A 550 -1.38 25.48 1.44
C ASN A 550 -2.30 25.30 0.22
N ASP A 551 -1.86 25.76 -0.96
CA ASP A 551 -2.63 25.63 -2.20
C ASP A 551 -2.70 24.17 -2.68
N TYR A 552 -1.59 23.44 -2.63
CA TYR A 552 -1.56 22.03 -3.04
C TYR A 552 -2.54 21.19 -2.24
N PHE A 553 -2.49 21.28 -0.91
CA PHE A 553 -3.31 20.47 -0.01
C PHE A 553 -4.79 20.84 -0.09
N ARG A 554 -5.11 22.13 -0.30
CA ARG A 554 -6.48 22.58 -0.56
C ARG A 554 -7.04 21.99 -1.86
N GLU A 555 -6.30 22.09 -2.95
CA GLU A 555 -6.74 21.64 -4.29
C GLU A 555 -6.82 20.11 -4.42
N HIS A 556 -6.03 19.37 -3.64
CA HIS A 556 -5.98 17.89 -3.68
C HIS A 556 -6.61 17.24 -2.44
N TYR A 557 -7.31 18.03 -1.62
CA TYR A 557 -7.88 17.57 -0.35
C TYR A 557 -8.77 16.34 -0.51
N GLY A 558 -9.70 16.36 -1.49
CA GLY A 558 -10.63 15.25 -1.73
C GLY A 558 -9.94 13.92 -2.10
N LEU A 559 -8.86 14.00 -2.89
CA LEU A 559 -8.05 12.83 -3.26
C LEU A 559 -7.37 12.23 -2.03
N HIS A 560 -6.71 13.07 -1.22
CA HIS A 560 -5.99 12.64 -0.03
C HIS A 560 -6.93 12.16 1.07
N LYS A 561 -8.06 12.85 1.28
CA LYS A 561 -9.13 12.46 2.21
C LYS A 561 -9.57 11.03 1.95
N LYS A 562 -9.81 10.65 0.69
CA LYS A 562 -10.21 9.29 0.33
C LYS A 562 -9.16 8.24 0.73
N ALA A 563 -7.91 8.45 0.34
CA ALA A 563 -6.82 7.50 0.64
C ALA A 563 -6.62 7.31 2.16
N VAL A 564 -6.75 8.39 2.93
CA VAL A 564 -6.65 8.34 4.40
C VAL A 564 -7.87 7.65 5.01
N LEU A 565 -9.09 7.92 4.54
CA LEU A 565 -10.30 7.25 5.01
C LEU A 565 -10.27 5.74 4.74
N GLU A 566 -9.78 5.30 3.58
CA GLU A 566 -9.59 3.88 3.27
C GLU A 566 -8.62 3.21 4.25
N SER A 567 -7.54 3.91 4.60
CA SER A 567 -6.57 3.43 5.60
C SER A 567 -7.17 3.41 7.01
N ALA A 568 -7.97 4.41 7.38
CA ALA A 568 -8.65 4.47 8.68
C ALA A 568 -9.70 3.35 8.83
N ARG A 569 -10.49 3.08 7.79
CA ARG A 569 -11.44 1.96 7.76
C ARG A 569 -10.72 0.61 7.83
N SER A 570 -9.57 0.49 7.17
CA SER A 570 -8.72 -0.70 7.26
C SER A 570 -8.16 -0.89 8.69
N ALA A 571 -7.78 0.20 9.36
CA ALA A 571 -7.36 0.18 10.76
C ALA A 571 -8.51 -0.15 11.72
N GLN A 572 -9.75 0.27 11.41
CA GLN A 572 -10.92 -0.11 12.18
C GLN A 572 -11.28 -1.59 12.00
N ALA A 573 -11.16 -2.12 10.78
CA ALA A 573 -11.55 -3.49 10.46
C ALA A 573 -10.72 -4.55 11.20
N ILE A 574 -9.48 -4.23 11.60
CA ILE A 574 -8.63 -5.12 12.41
C ILE A 574 -9.01 -5.15 13.89
N ILE A 575 -9.86 -4.23 14.36
CA ILE A 575 -10.31 -4.18 15.74
C ILE A 575 -11.40 -5.24 15.93
N PRO A 576 -11.33 -6.06 17.01
CA PRO A 576 -12.39 -7.00 17.35
C PRO A 576 -13.74 -6.30 17.40
N THR A 577 -14.78 -6.94 16.83
CA THR A 577 -16.08 -6.30 16.61
C THR A 577 -16.67 -5.72 17.90
N GLU A 578 -16.53 -6.45 19.00
CA GLU A 578 -16.95 -6.09 20.36
C GLU A 578 -16.19 -4.90 20.96
N LEU A 579 -14.99 -4.57 20.46
CA LEU A 579 -14.20 -3.43 20.93
C LEU A 579 -14.27 -2.21 19.99
N ARG A 580 -14.89 -2.32 18.81
CA ARG A 580 -14.84 -1.25 17.78
C ARG A 580 -15.37 0.09 18.28
N GLN A 581 -16.54 0.11 18.90
CA GLN A 581 -17.13 1.35 19.44
C GLN A 581 -16.29 1.92 20.57
N ILE A 582 -15.69 1.05 21.40
CA ILE A 582 -14.80 1.45 22.48
C ILE A 582 -13.54 2.14 21.91
N PHE A 583 -12.92 1.56 20.87
CA PHE A 583 -11.78 2.19 20.19
C PHE A 583 -12.14 3.51 19.51
N GLU A 584 -13.35 3.66 18.98
CA GLU A 584 -13.83 4.94 18.45
C GLU A 584 -13.86 6.02 19.53
N VAL A 585 -14.40 5.72 20.71
CA VAL A 585 -14.41 6.65 21.86
C VAL A 585 -13.00 6.92 22.37
N LEU A 586 -12.21 5.87 22.58
CA LEU A 586 -10.83 6.00 23.05
C LEU A 586 -9.92 6.73 22.05
N SER A 587 -10.34 6.88 20.78
CA SER A 587 -9.61 7.66 19.78
C SER A 587 -9.42 9.14 20.16
N PHE A 588 -10.23 9.65 21.09
CA PHE A 588 -10.20 11.02 21.60
C PHE A 588 -9.30 11.18 22.85
N PHE A 589 -8.79 10.09 23.40
CA PHE A 589 -7.94 10.09 24.59
C PHE A 589 -6.54 9.58 24.23
N ARG A 590 -5.53 10.46 24.17
CA ARG A 590 -4.15 10.02 23.84
C ARG A 590 -3.57 9.14 24.95
N ARG A 591 -3.95 9.44 26.20
CA ARG A 591 -3.54 8.72 27.40
C ARG A 591 -4.75 8.52 28.30
N PHE A 592 -4.98 7.29 28.73
CA PHE A 592 -6.04 6.99 29.69
C PHE A 592 -5.60 5.90 30.69
N ASN A 593 -6.23 5.86 31.86
CA ASN A 593 -5.93 4.88 32.90
C ASN A 593 -7.23 4.23 33.40
N HIS A 594 -7.13 3.34 34.40
CA HIS A 594 -8.31 2.64 34.92
C HIS A 594 -9.35 3.59 35.54
N ARG A 595 -8.94 4.72 36.10
CA ARG A 595 -9.87 5.73 36.64
C ARG A 595 -10.66 6.39 35.52
N LEU A 596 -9.98 6.84 34.46
CA LEU A 596 -10.61 7.47 33.30
C LEU A 596 -11.54 6.49 32.57
N LEU A 597 -11.11 5.23 32.37
CA LEU A 597 -11.97 4.21 31.78
C LEU A 597 -13.23 3.96 32.61
N ARG A 598 -13.10 3.88 33.95
CA ARG A 598 -14.24 3.73 34.83
C ARG A 598 -15.22 4.89 34.70
N GLN A 599 -14.73 6.13 34.69
CA GLN A 599 -15.60 7.29 34.49
C GLN A 599 -16.31 7.29 33.14
N MET A 600 -15.66 6.82 32.07
CA MET A 600 -16.30 6.69 30.75
C MET A 600 -17.42 5.64 30.77
N ILE A 601 -17.22 4.53 31.49
CA ILE A 601 -18.25 3.50 31.68
C ILE A 601 -19.39 4.05 32.53
N ASP A 602 -19.09 4.68 33.67
CA ASP A 602 -20.08 5.23 34.60
C ASP A 602 -20.95 6.33 33.96
N LYS A 603 -20.37 7.11 33.03
CA LYS A 603 -21.10 8.12 32.23
C LYS A 603 -21.85 7.52 31.02
N GLY A 604 -21.75 6.21 30.77
CA GLY A 604 -22.40 5.54 29.64
C GLY A 604 -21.80 5.88 28.28
N ILE A 605 -20.56 6.37 28.23
CA ILE A 605 -19.86 6.71 26.99
C ILE A 605 -19.23 5.45 26.38
N ILE A 606 -18.72 4.57 27.25
CA ILE A 606 -18.27 3.23 26.89
C ILE A 606 -19.32 2.23 27.37
N ASP A 607 -19.88 1.48 26.44
CA ASP A 607 -20.70 0.31 26.74
C ASP A 607 -19.80 -0.90 27.00
N TRP A 608 -19.74 -1.36 28.25
CA TRP A 608 -18.95 -2.50 28.67
C TRP A 608 -19.63 -3.27 29.80
N ASP A 609 -20.33 -4.33 29.42
CA ASP A 609 -21.11 -5.21 30.31
C ASP A 609 -20.38 -6.51 30.68
N THR A 610 -19.34 -6.88 29.92
CA THR A 610 -18.66 -8.19 30.04
C THR A 610 -17.67 -8.31 31.21
N GLY A 611 -17.50 -7.29 32.05
CA GLY A 611 -16.67 -7.36 33.24
C GLY A 611 -16.30 -6.01 33.84
N ASP A 612 -15.28 -6.00 34.71
CA ASP A 612 -14.78 -4.76 35.29
C ASP A 612 -13.80 -4.01 34.36
N VAL A 613 -13.33 -2.85 34.82
CA VAL A 613 -12.37 -2.00 34.09
C VAL A 613 -11.01 -2.68 33.87
N VAL A 614 -10.62 -3.62 34.73
CA VAL A 614 -9.36 -4.37 34.59
C VAL A 614 -9.49 -5.37 33.46
N THR A 615 -10.63 -6.06 33.36
CA THR A 615 -10.95 -6.96 32.24
C THR A 615 -10.96 -6.19 30.91
N LEU A 616 -11.63 -5.03 30.85
CA LEU A 616 -11.60 -4.17 29.65
C LEU A 616 -10.15 -3.79 29.29
N SER A 617 -9.39 -3.30 30.27
CA SER A 617 -8.00 -2.92 30.07
C SER A 617 -7.14 -4.07 29.54
N ASN A 618 -7.38 -5.30 30.02
CA ASN A 618 -6.69 -6.48 29.53
C ASN A 618 -7.09 -6.79 28.08
N HIS A 619 -8.37 -6.78 27.74
CA HIS A 619 -8.87 -6.98 26.37
C HIS A 619 -8.26 -5.96 25.41
N LEU A 620 -8.27 -4.67 25.78
CA LEU A 620 -7.65 -3.60 25.00
C LEU A 620 -6.16 -3.87 24.73
N THR A 621 -5.39 -4.25 25.75
CA THR A 621 -3.95 -4.57 25.56
C THR A 621 -3.70 -5.88 24.81
N GLN A 622 -4.62 -6.83 24.84
CA GLN A 622 -4.53 -8.08 24.06
C GLN A 622 -4.67 -7.85 22.56
N THR A 623 -5.26 -6.72 22.14
CA THR A 623 -5.30 -6.33 20.72
C THR A 623 -3.94 -5.87 20.18
N TYR A 624 -2.98 -5.54 21.06
CA TYR A 624 -1.69 -4.92 20.73
C TYR A 624 -1.76 -3.55 20.07
N LEU A 625 -2.97 -3.00 19.89
CA LEU A 625 -3.19 -1.64 19.43
C LEU A 625 -2.97 -0.62 20.55
N ILE A 626 -3.19 -1.05 21.80
CA ILE A 626 -3.02 -0.24 23.00
C ILE A 626 -1.86 -0.81 23.83
N ASN A 627 -0.93 0.07 24.19
CA ASN A 627 0.23 -0.25 25.01
C ASN A 627 0.15 0.42 26.38
N ARG A 628 0.82 -0.17 27.37
CA ARG A 628 1.00 0.45 28.69
C ARG A 628 2.33 1.21 28.74
N LYS A 629 2.29 2.52 29.02
CA LYS A 629 3.48 3.36 29.20
C LYS A 629 3.25 4.30 30.39
N GLN A 630 4.18 4.31 31.34
CA GLN A 630 4.14 5.19 32.52
C GLN A 630 2.81 5.16 33.30
N GLY A 631 2.17 3.98 33.39
CA GLY A 631 0.89 3.82 34.08
C GLY A 631 -0.36 4.21 33.27
N PHE A 632 -0.17 4.68 32.03
CA PHE A 632 -1.25 4.95 31.08
C PHE A 632 -1.35 3.86 30.02
N LEU A 633 -2.55 3.69 29.50
CA LEU A 633 -2.87 3.03 28.24
C LEU A 633 -2.84 4.09 27.14
N GLN A 634 -2.22 3.76 26.02
CA GLN A 634 -2.08 4.66 24.87
C GLN A 634 -2.13 3.88 23.55
N ASP A 635 -2.77 4.47 22.56
CA ASP A 635 -2.74 4.06 21.15
C ASP A 635 -2.21 5.23 20.32
N GLU A 636 -1.35 4.92 19.36
CA GLU A 636 -0.66 5.90 18.54
C GLU A 636 -1.40 6.13 17.22
N ILE A 637 -1.23 5.25 16.22
CA ILE A 637 -1.76 5.54 14.88
C ILE A 637 -3.24 5.22 14.73
N VAL A 638 -3.74 4.17 15.39
CA VAL A 638 -5.12 3.74 15.15
C VAL A 638 -6.04 4.78 15.75
N ARG A 639 -5.72 5.25 16.96
CA ARG A 639 -6.25 6.46 17.57
C ARG A 639 -6.31 7.64 16.59
N ARG A 640 -5.18 8.06 16.02
CA ARG A 640 -5.10 9.20 15.08
C ARG A 640 -5.97 8.99 13.84
N LEU A 641 -5.94 7.81 13.23
CA LEU A 641 -6.72 7.49 12.04
C LEU A 641 -8.23 7.44 12.32
N LEU A 642 -8.64 6.85 13.44
CA LEU A 642 -10.05 6.82 13.86
C LEU A 642 -10.55 8.23 14.16
N ASN A 643 -9.74 9.06 14.81
CA ASN A 643 -10.07 10.46 15.08
C ASN A 643 -10.22 11.26 13.75
N ILE A 644 -9.29 11.08 12.80
CA ILE A 644 -9.37 11.69 11.46
C ILE A 644 -10.61 11.21 10.71
N ARG A 645 -10.96 9.93 10.79
CA ARG A 645 -12.17 9.38 10.17
C ARG A 645 -13.41 10.04 10.76
N MET A 646 -13.53 10.08 12.08
CA MET A 646 -14.71 10.63 12.75
C MET A 646 -14.87 12.13 12.46
N ARG A 647 -13.77 12.89 12.44
CA ARG A 647 -13.75 14.29 12.00
C ARG A 647 -14.42 14.49 10.64
N TRP A 648 -14.23 13.54 9.73
CA TRP A 648 -14.63 13.66 8.33
C TRP A 648 -15.95 12.99 7.96
N GLU A 649 -16.35 11.96 8.69
CA GLU A 649 -17.57 11.19 8.45
C GLU A 649 -18.68 11.54 9.44
N GLU A 650 -18.34 11.96 10.66
CA GLU A 650 -19.29 12.18 11.77
C GLU A 650 -18.91 13.45 12.59
N PRO A 651 -18.85 14.65 11.98
CA PRO A 651 -18.31 15.86 12.61
C PRO A 651 -19.06 16.29 13.88
N GLU A 652 -20.38 16.15 13.93
CA GLU A 652 -21.17 16.47 15.12
C GLU A 652 -20.81 15.56 16.30
N ARG A 653 -20.71 14.25 16.05
CA ARG A 653 -20.28 13.25 17.03
C ARG A 653 -18.84 13.50 17.47
N PHE A 654 -17.97 13.89 16.54
CA PHE A 654 -16.59 14.25 16.82
C PHE A 654 -16.50 15.42 17.82
N ILE A 655 -17.25 16.51 17.60
CA ILE A 655 -17.29 17.65 18.52
C ILE A 655 -17.88 17.25 19.88
N ALA A 656 -18.97 16.47 19.88
CA ALA A 656 -19.60 16.00 21.11
C ALA A 656 -18.65 15.14 21.97
N LEU A 657 -17.86 14.25 21.34
CA LEU A 657 -16.88 13.42 22.04
C LEU A 657 -15.69 14.24 22.56
N TYR A 658 -15.22 15.26 21.83
CA TYR A 658 -14.19 16.16 22.36
C TYR A 658 -14.68 16.96 23.58
N LYS A 659 -15.92 17.47 23.55
CA LYS A 659 -16.55 18.12 24.72
C LYS A 659 -16.60 17.17 25.91
N THR A 660 -17.06 15.95 25.68
CA THR A 660 -17.15 14.91 26.71
C THR A 660 -15.77 14.54 27.28
N ALA A 661 -14.76 14.40 26.41
CA ALA A 661 -13.38 14.12 26.83
C ALA A 661 -12.81 15.25 27.68
N LEU A 662 -13.08 16.50 27.30
CA LEU A 662 -12.65 17.68 28.04
C LEU A 662 -13.27 17.70 29.44
N GLU A 663 -14.60 17.54 29.54
CA GLU A 663 -15.31 17.46 30.82
C GLU A 663 -14.73 16.38 31.74
N ILE A 664 -14.37 15.21 31.19
CA ILE A 664 -13.72 14.14 31.95
C ILE A 664 -12.37 14.61 32.50
N TYR A 665 -11.50 15.18 31.67
CA TYR A 665 -10.20 15.66 32.14
C TYR A 665 -10.34 16.78 33.18
N GLU A 666 -11.25 17.73 32.97
CA GLU A 666 -11.51 18.81 33.92
C GLU A 666 -12.01 18.28 35.26
N THR A 667 -12.91 17.30 35.26
CA THR A 667 -13.39 16.62 36.48
C THR A 667 -12.24 15.92 37.20
N ASN A 668 -11.26 15.37 36.48
CA ASN A 668 -10.10 14.76 37.14
C ASN A 668 -9.16 15.79 37.75
N LEU A 669 -9.05 16.99 37.16
CA LEU A 669 -8.25 18.08 37.75
C LEU A 669 -8.89 18.66 39.02
N THR A 670 -10.20 18.49 39.22
CA THR A 670 -10.87 18.87 40.47
C THR A 670 -10.59 17.90 41.62
N ASP A 671 -10.09 16.71 41.36
CA ASP A 671 -9.73 15.72 42.38
C ASP A 671 -8.21 15.63 42.57
N GLU A 672 -7.75 15.03 43.67
CA GLU A 672 -6.36 14.58 43.76
C GLU A 672 -6.10 13.47 42.72
N VAL A 673 -5.14 13.71 41.84
CA VAL A 673 -4.73 12.79 40.78
C VAL A 673 -3.25 12.51 40.88
N ARG A 674 -2.85 11.31 40.48
CA ARG A 674 -1.45 10.87 40.58
C ARG A 674 -0.51 11.58 39.61
N TYR A 675 -1.04 12.00 38.46
CA TYR A 675 -0.29 12.62 37.36
C TYR A 675 -1.01 13.89 36.87
N PRO A 676 -1.13 14.92 37.73
CA PRO A 676 -1.82 16.16 37.40
C PRO A 676 -1.29 16.80 36.12
N GLU A 677 0.03 16.83 35.94
CA GLU A 677 0.71 17.37 34.78
C GLU A 677 0.25 16.70 33.47
N ALA A 678 0.17 15.36 33.47
CA ALA A 678 -0.23 14.62 32.29
C ALA A 678 -1.70 14.90 31.93
N ILE A 679 -2.59 14.94 32.92
CA ILE A 679 -4.02 15.21 32.72
C ILE A 679 -4.23 16.65 32.20
N THR A 680 -3.48 17.63 32.67
CA THR A 680 -3.57 19.01 32.14
C THR A 680 -3.08 19.11 30.71
N ILE A 681 -1.96 18.44 30.36
CA ILE A 681 -1.51 18.41 28.96
C ILE A 681 -2.59 17.79 28.07
N GLU A 682 -3.25 16.71 28.51
CA GLU A 682 -4.36 16.12 27.76
C GLU A 682 -5.59 17.05 27.67
N ALA A 683 -5.93 17.77 28.74
CA ALA A 683 -7.03 18.75 28.73
C ALA A 683 -6.76 19.89 27.73
N MET A 684 -5.57 20.50 27.80
CA MET A 684 -5.15 21.54 26.86
C MET A 684 -5.12 21.04 25.42
N PHE A 685 -4.61 19.82 25.18
CA PHE A 685 -4.62 19.20 23.85
C PHE A 685 -6.05 19.05 23.32
N THR A 686 -6.95 18.56 24.17
CA THR A 686 -8.37 18.32 23.85
C THR A 686 -9.08 19.63 23.54
N GLU A 687 -8.83 20.69 24.32
CA GLU A 687 -9.42 22.01 24.11
C GLU A 687 -8.90 22.69 22.83
N LEU A 688 -7.60 22.57 22.53
CA LEU A 688 -7.02 23.06 21.27
C LEU A 688 -7.71 22.43 20.05
N GLN A 689 -7.88 21.10 20.06
CA GLN A 689 -8.58 20.38 19.01
C GLN A 689 -10.04 20.82 18.90
N LEU A 690 -10.75 20.88 20.04
CA LEU A 690 -12.15 21.28 20.09
C LEU A 690 -12.35 22.66 19.48
N ARG A 691 -11.56 23.66 19.91
CA ARG A 691 -11.68 25.03 19.40
C ARG A 691 -11.34 25.11 17.91
N TYR A 692 -10.22 24.52 17.49
CA TYR A 692 -9.80 24.53 16.08
C TYR A 692 -10.90 24.01 15.14
N TYR A 693 -11.65 22.98 15.53
CA TYR A 693 -12.74 22.43 14.71
C TYR A 693 -14.14 22.98 15.02
N SER A 694 -14.32 23.78 16.08
CA SER A 694 -15.63 24.37 16.42
C SER A 694 -15.85 25.76 15.79
N PHE A 695 -14.82 26.40 15.23
CA PHE A 695 -14.93 27.74 14.65
C PHE A 695 -15.71 27.80 13.32
N ASP A 696 -16.20 26.68 12.78
CA ASP A 696 -16.71 26.57 11.41
C ASP A 696 -18.14 25.99 11.38
N GLU A 697 -19.08 26.63 12.08
CA GLU A 697 -20.50 26.20 12.10
C GLU A 697 -21.25 26.51 10.77
N ASP A 698 -20.74 27.40 9.91
CA ASP A 698 -21.49 27.95 8.77
C ASP A 698 -21.14 27.40 7.36
N GLU A 699 -20.08 26.61 7.18
CA GLU A 699 -19.82 25.91 5.90
C GLU A 699 -19.35 24.46 6.13
N GLN A 700 -20.13 23.48 5.66
CA GLN A 700 -19.80 22.04 5.65
C GLN A 700 -18.55 21.66 4.80
N ILE A 701 -17.75 22.63 4.39
CA ILE A 701 -16.45 22.41 3.79
C ILE A 701 -15.45 22.89 4.82
N ILE A 702 -14.75 21.93 5.45
CA ILE A 702 -13.50 22.16 6.18
C ILE A 702 -12.53 22.84 5.19
N LYS A 703 -12.67 24.16 5.01
CA LYS A 703 -11.52 24.99 4.70
C LYS A 703 -10.71 24.84 5.96
N GLU A 704 -9.50 24.30 5.85
CA GLU A 704 -8.55 24.40 6.96
C GLU A 704 -8.66 25.81 7.53
N ALA A 705 -8.90 25.91 8.85
CA ALA A 705 -9.04 27.15 9.59
C ALA A 705 -8.23 28.24 8.90
N ASP A 706 -8.93 29.28 8.44
CA ASP A 706 -8.25 30.36 7.74
C ASP A 706 -7.19 30.99 8.67
N ILE A 707 -6.31 31.81 8.10
CA ILE A 707 -5.24 32.45 8.88
C ILE A 707 -5.83 33.20 10.09
N THR A 708 -7.03 33.76 9.95
CA THR A 708 -7.77 34.47 11.01
C THR A 708 -8.11 33.53 12.18
N THR A 709 -8.71 32.37 11.93
CA THR A 709 -9.07 31.40 12.96
C THR A 709 -7.84 30.90 13.72
N ARG A 710 -6.75 30.62 13.01
CA ARG A 710 -5.50 30.17 13.65
C ARG A 710 -4.89 31.26 14.53
N GLN A 711 -4.93 32.51 14.07
CA GLN A 711 -4.47 33.66 14.84
C GLN A 711 -5.33 33.87 16.09
N GLN A 712 -6.66 33.82 15.96
CA GLN A 712 -7.58 33.93 17.11
C GLN A 712 -7.34 32.83 18.13
N LEU A 713 -7.10 31.60 17.69
CA LEU A 713 -6.77 30.49 18.59
C LEU A 713 -5.44 30.72 19.30
N ALA A 714 -4.41 31.23 18.60
CA ALA A 714 -3.14 31.58 19.21
C ALA A 714 -3.30 32.69 20.26
N GLU A 715 -4.03 33.76 19.94
CA GLU A 715 -4.32 34.87 20.86
C GLU A 715 -5.09 34.37 22.09
N HIS A 716 -6.13 33.56 21.89
CA HIS A 716 -6.92 32.97 22.98
C HIS A 716 -6.13 31.97 23.84
N PHE A 717 -5.17 31.24 23.26
CA PHE A 717 -4.34 30.30 24.02
C PHE A 717 -3.43 31.02 25.03
N PHE A 718 -2.88 32.18 24.66
CA PHE A 718 -1.93 32.96 25.47
C PHE A 718 -2.54 34.16 26.21
N ALA A 719 -3.84 34.39 26.12
CA ALA A 719 -4.51 35.47 26.87
C ALA A 719 -4.36 35.27 28.38
N GLU A 720 -4.49 36.34 29.16
CA GLU A 720 -4.41 36.29 30.64
C GLU A 720 -5.48 35.37 31.26
N ASP A 721 -6.63 35.26 30.62
CA ASP A 721 -7.72 34.31 30.95
C ASP A 721 -7.83 33.18 29.91
N GLY A 722 -6.76 33.00 29.12
CA GLY A 722 -6.68 32.04 28.04
C GLY A 722 -6.51 30.60 28.50
N ILE A 723 -6.39 29.69 27.52
CA ILE A 723 -6.30 28.24 27.74
C ILE A 723 -5.15 27.92 28.70
N LEU A 724 -3.93 28.38 28.38
CA LEU A 724 -2.74 28.06 29.17
C LEU A 724 -2.91 28.49 30.64
N GLN A 725 -3.21 29.77 30.86
CA GLN A 725 -3.33 30.32 32.21
C GLN A 725 -4.47 29.65 32.99
N SER A 726 -5.60 29.37 32.34
CA SER A 726 -6.77 28.74 32.99
C SER A 726 -6.45 27.36 33.58
N TYR A 727 -5.61 26.56 32.91
CA TYR A 727 -5.20 25.25 33.43
C TYR A 727 -4.05 25.35 34.45
N LEU A 728 -3.11 26.27 34.25
CA LEU A 728 -2.01 26.48 35.21
C LEU A 728 -2.54 26.96 36.57
N CYS A 729 -3.53 27.85 36.60
CA CYS A 729 -4.17 28.32 37.85
C CYS A 729 -4.81 27.18 38.65
N ARG A 730 -5.30 26.11 38.01
CA ARG A 730 -5.95 24.99 38.73
C ARG A 730 -4.99 24.20 39.62
N PHE A 731 -3.68 24.37 39.46
CA PHE A 731 -2.66 23.68 40.25
C PHE A 731 -2.16 24.45 41.46
N GLN A 732 -2.19 25.78 41.39
CA GLN A 732 -1.60 26.64 42.42
C GLN A 732 -2.22 26.42 43.81
N ASP A 733 -3.48 25.98 43.87
CA ASP A 733 -4.19 25.76 45.13
C ASP A 733 -3.93 24.39 45.79
N LYS A 734 -3.42 23.40 45.05
CA LYS A 734 -3.44 21.98 45.49
C LYS A 734 -2.08 21.32 45.59
N TYR A 735 -1.09 21.84 44.89
CA TYR A 735 0.21 21.21 44.76
C TYR A 735 1.30 22.26 44.84
N ASP A 736 2.54 21.83 45.08
CA ASP A 736 3.70 22.70 44.88
C ASP A 736 3.76 23.08 43.39
N ALA A 737 3.45 24.35 43.11
CA ALA A 737 3.35 24.84 41.75
C ALA A 737 4.68 24.70 41.00
N ALA A 738 5.82 24.89 41.68
CA ALA A 738 7.13 24.79 41.05
C ALA A 738 7.42 23.36 40.57
N ASP A 739 7.22 22.37 41.46
CA ASP A 739 7.46 20.96 41.16
C ASP A 739 6.56 20.45 40.01
N ILE A 740 5.28 20.84 40.00
CA ILE A 740 4.37 20.46 38.90
C ILE A 740 4.75 21.13 37.59
N LEU A 741 5.07 22.42 37.61
CA LEU A 741 5.46 23.13 36.40
C LEU A 741 6.74 22.55 35.79
N GLU A 742 7.73 22.17 36.61
CA GLU A 742 8.93 21.45 36.14
C GLU A 742 8.57 20.09 35.53
N SER A 743 7.74 19.29 36.22
CA SER A 743 7.27 17.98 35.73
C SER A 743 6.49 18.10 34.42
N MET A 744 5.65 19.13 34.31
CA MET A 744 4.86 19.45 33.13
C MET A 744 5.76 19.87 31.97
N ARG A 745 6.73 20.76 32.19
CA ARG A 745 7.73 21.16 31.17
C ARG A 745 8.50 19.95 30.65
N ALA A 746 9.02 19.11 31.55
CA ALA A 746 9.75 17.90 31.20
C ALA A 746 8.90 16.87 30.43
N SER A 747 7.58 16.87 30.66
CA SER A 747 6.62 16.03 29.93
C SER A 747 6.31 16.60 28.55
N LEU A 748 6.10 17.92 28.45
CA LEU A 748 5.85 18.64 27.21
C LEU A 748 7.02 18.53 26.23
N ASP A 749 8.27 18.59 26.71
CA ASP A 749 9.47 18.43 25.88
C ASP A 749 9.54 17.08 25.16
N LYS A 750 8.91 16.06 25.74
CA LYS A 750 8.84 14.69 25.18
C LYS A 750 7.53 14.43 24.42
N ASP A 751 6.59 15.37 24.45
CA ASP A 751 5.26 15.24 23.85
C ASP A 751 5.22 15.94 22.48
N TRP A 752 5.88 15.30 21.50
CA TRP A 752 5.95 15.83 20.14
C TRP A 752 4.57 16.09 19.52
N GLU A 753 3.53 15.32 19.92
CA GLU A 753 2.19 15.46 19.36
C GLU A 753 1.50 16.72 19.89
N PHE A 754 1.67 17.05 21.18
CA PHE A 754 1.20 18.32 21.72
C PHE A 754 1.92 19.50 21.05
N GLN A 755 3.25 19.44 20.97
CA GLN A 755 4.08 20.47 20.33
C GLN A 755 3.64 20.70 18.88
N PHE A 756 3.48 19.62 18.11
CA PHE A 756 3.01 19.68 16.74
C PHE A 756 1.62 20.32 16.64
N THR A 757 0.66 19.87 17.45
CA THR A 757 -0.72 20.37 17.42
C THR A 757 -0.80 21.86 17.75
N LEU A 758 -0.11 22.32 18.80
CA LEU A 758 -0.06 23.73 19.17
C LEU A 758 0.51 24.57 18.01
N ASN A 759 1.70 24.21 17.51
CA ASN A 759 2.34 24.92 16.41
C ASN A 759 1.48 24.90 15.13
N TYR A 760 0.88 23.77 14.79
CA TYR A 760 0.09 23.63 13.57
C TYR A 760 -1.24 24.42 13.62
N PHE A 761 -1.92 24.43 14.77
CA PHE A 761 -3.19 25.13 14.93
C PHE A 761 -3.06 26.63 15.18
N SER A 762 -1.91 27.08 15.66
CA SER A 762 -1.63 28.49 15.97
C SER A 762 -0.69 29.17 14.96
N ARG A 763 -0.26 28.49 13.91
CA ARG A 763 0.58 29.10 12.86
C ARG A 763 -0.19 30.13 12.04
N GLN A 764 0.54 31.10 11.50
CA GLN A 764 0.01 32.02 10.49
C GLN A 764 -0.01 31.33 9.11
N ASP A 765 1.06 31.50 8.32
CA ASP A 765 1.14 30.97 6.95
C ASP A 765 2.02 29.71 6.86
N ASN A 766 3.23 29.78 7.43
CA ASN A 766 4.17 28.67 7.49
C ASN A 766 4.16 27.98 8.85
N TYR A 767 4.47 26.68 8.86
CA TYR A 767 4.70 25.97 10.11
C TYR A 767 6.05 26.42 10.69
N ASP A 768 6.06 26.83 11.95
CA ASP A 768 7.26 27.06 12.75
C ASP A 768 7.06 26.56 14.18
N VAL A 769 8.13 26.50 14.98
CA VAL A 769 8.08 26.07 16.38
C VAL A 769 8.00 27.23 17.38
N ALA A 770 7.80 28.47 16.91
CA ALA A 770 7.87 29.65 17.76
C ALA A 770 6.74 29.71 18.79
N VAL A 771 5.56 29.17 18.46
CA VAL A 771 4.40 29.13 19.36
C VAL A 771 4.71 28.25 20.58
N TYR A 772 5.27 27.06 20.38
CA TYR A 772 5.69 26.21 21.49
C TYR A 772 6.79 26.87 22.34
N ASN A 773 7.82 27.45 21.71
CA ASN A 773 8.89 28.12 22.44
C ASN A 773 8.34 29.26 23.34
N LYS A 774 7.38 30.04 22.84
CA LYS A 774 6.70 31.06 23.64
C LYS A 774 5.98 30.47 24.86
N MET A 775 5.37 29.29 24.73
CA MET A 775 4.73 28.60 25.85
C MET A 775 5.76 28.08 26.85
N ASP A 776 6.87 27.51 26.37
CA ASP A 776 7.97 27.04 27.22
C ASP A 776 8.58 28.19 28.04
N ASP A 777 8.88 29.31 27.38
CA ASP A 777 9.38 30.54 28.04
C ASP A 777 8.40 31.05 29.11
N HIS A 778 7.09 30.97 28.84
CA HIS A 778 6.06 31.37 29.80
C HIS A 778 6.04 30.47 31.04
N ILE A 779 6.11 29.15 30.85
CA ILE A 779 6.18 28.18 31.95
C ILE A 779 7.47 28.38 32.77
N GLU A 780 8.61 28.60 32.11
CA GLU A 780 9.88 28.90 32.78
C GLU A 780 9.83 30.19 33.62
N GLY A 781 9.15 31.22 33.09
CA GLY A 781 8.89 32.45 33.83
C GLY A 781 8.08 32.23 35.11
N LEU A 782 7.07 31.36 35.06
CA LEU A 782 6.23 31.02 36.22
C LEU A 782 6.99 30.17 37.26
N ILE A 783 7.85 29.24 36.82
CA ILE A 783 8.74 28.48 37.72
C ILE A 783 9.66 29.46 38.46
N SER A 784 10.26 30.40 37.73
CA SER A 784 11.18 31.40 38.30
C SER A 784 10.51 32.37 39.29
N GLN A 785 9.18 32.57 39.20
CA GLN A 785 8.41 33.38 40.15
C GLN A 785 7.96 32.60 41.38
N SER A 786 7.94 31.27 41.30
CA SER A 786 7.47 30.37 42.38
C SER A 786 8.61 29.93 43.31
N LEU A 787 9.86 29.94 42.82
CA LEU A 787 11.10 29.74 43.59
C LEU A 787 11.55 31.04 44.27
#